data_AF-A0A0E3SBZ6-F1
#
_entry.id   AF-A0A0E3SBZ6-F1
#
_cell.length_a   1.000
_cell.length_b   1.000
_cell.length_c   1.000
_cell.angle_alpha   90.00
_cell.angle_beta   90.00
_cell.angle_gamma   90.00
#
_symmetry.space_group_name_H-M   'P 1'
#
loop_
_entity.id
_entity.type
_entity.pdbx_description
1 polymer ?
#
loop_
_entity_poly.entity_id
_entity_poly.type
_entity_poly.pdbx_seq_one_letter_code
_entity_poly.pdbx_strand_id
1 'polypeptide(L)'
;MQEIERNSNEGLENYLKNMIFEDRIAEDRKEIYDYYVELSAREILPITRRLFEENLTLVHEFKISQLVEKEKRLIIYGEAGLGKTSTLKWLNYIFARDCFEGKQEYIPLYVTLDSYCKGSFYDYLKTKAKQKGIFGPDFRKLLEGKALLLLDGLDLLALSDKFSPLEEISNFVSDYEDCRYVIASRHGPSGSIKSAFAVCELEKLSDEKIRIFIENYIPNKRRAKLLKTGILNRINSYPFIRNPLLLMLWTRISIDRMESAGNNRPAQELAPFDSDFIHSNRAELYLAFISELFRSYRIKKETLSSENTLSRKITNSGEVDIVRERIENFLMDLAFKLQCRKKISCKYSYALELAEKYAKHDICGGKQARKTEAKELLKTCFELEILTRSYSEVRFGIDRAFQEYFAALKLKTYLEKGVDISETFKQPAWENVIILTSKIVESGNELVNSLVSSRNLDLASKCIGKASPETKEKLCSELASRLDSRYTVEKMRAIQSLGRLGACGIEASSKVLDNKDVGVKREAVRTLGKTKSEIALAHLTAALGDENFSVRIEAVKALSAIGSERAIELLTNVLGDRNRAVRLEATDALVKIGSKSALEVLVSALGAKDDFVRLGAIGALGRANPREAADPLIKAFQEEDKLVRLGAAEALGQMGSERAVEPFLAALKDEDEFVRWMATKALGKIKSDKISDSFTDILGDKSRFVRREAAKALGVVGSEKTLDHLVSALSDEDEFVRKAAAEAIGERGNEIAGSETAAEALIKMLNDESHFVRLEAAKALGTVRFREAIFPLLFVLGDENRFVRKEAAKALGQLESERVLELLIQAVESENQFVRQGAVRALGQINSNGNPNQIPGKIFDSLDSAFEDEDKLVRREAARSLENISKNMPERAFESLINALDDEDDEVRRVLAGVLKCLDSEKAVPHLVSALKSHDPIVRRFAAEALGQIKSEKTLEPLVDTMLFDSTGFVKGEAARSLGKIGSRKAIEPLIDALLDENNEGKWGAAEALGMIKAETAVVPLILALDDKDDFTRLAAAKALGRIKPKKAIEPLISTLYDWNRFVKAEAAGALMKICTKADEERMQTLLDSENELAANLAFEILEEIEIEELSKTMLFPDLQ
;
A
#
# COMPACT_ATOMS: atom_id res chain seq x y z
N MET A 1 -36.88 21.71 -6.34
CA MET A 1 -36.10 20.59 -5.79
C MET A 1 -35.68 19.60 -6.87
N GLN A 2 -36.58 19.08 -7.70
CA GLN A 2 -36.22 18.19 -8.83
C GLN A 2 -35.27 18.81 -9.88
N GLU A 3 -35.31 20.14 -10.09
CA GLU A 3 -34.34 20.86 -10.95
C GLU A 3 -32.96 21.05 -10.31
N ILE A 4 -32.89 21.08 -8.98
CA ILE A 4 -31.62 21.16 -8.23
C ILE A 4 -30.97 19.78 -8.18
N GLU A 5 -31.76 18.71 -8.04
CA GLU A 5 -31.29 17.32 -8.13
C GLU A 5 -30.81 16.95 -9.54
N ARG A 6 -31.50 17.39 -10.61
CA ARG A 6 -31.03 17.20 -11.99
C ARG A 6 -29.70 17.89 -12.28
N ASN A 7 -29.53 19.14 -11.85
CA ASN A 7 -28.28 19.88 -12.03
C ASN A 7 -27.11 19.33 -11.16
N SER A 8 -27.41 18.71 -10.02
CA SER A 8 -26.40 18.13 -9.11
C SER A 8 -25.71 16.86 -9.65
N ASN A 9 -26.45 16.01 -10.37
CA ASN A 9 -25.87 14.81 -11.00
C ASN A 9 -25.06 15.15 -12.25
N GLU A 10 -25.47 16.18 -12.99
CA GLU A 10 -24.84 16.55 -14.27
C GLU A 10 -23.41 17.10 -14.09
N GLY A 11 -23.14 17.87 -13.02
CA GLY A 11 -21.81 18.42 -12.73
C GLY A 11 -20.78 17.35 -12.34
N LEU A 12 -21.19 16.38 -11.52
CA LEU A 12 -20.35 15.27 -11.07
C LEU A 12 -20.08 14.27 -12.20
N GLU A 13 -21.11 13.96 -13.00
CA GLU A 13 -20.99 13.10 -14.17
C GLU A 13 -20.10 13.74 -15.25
N ASN A 14 -20.22 15.06 -15.47
CA ASN A 14 -19.33 15.79 -16.37
C ASN A 14 -17.88 15.82 -15.86
N TYR A 15 -17.66 15.95 -14.56
CA TYR A 15 -16.33 15.83 -13.96
C TYR A 15 -15.70 14.46 -14.22
N LEU A 16 -16.43 13.37 -13.97
CA LEU A 16 -15.96 12.00 -14.22
C LEU A 16 -15.70 11.76 -15.71
N LYS A 17 -16.61 12.21 -16.60
CA LYS A 17 -16.43 12.12 -18.05
C LYS A 17 -15.19 12.88 -18.50
N ASN A 18 -15.01 14.13 -18.08
CA ASN A 18 -13.84 14.93 -18.45
C ASN A 18 -12.53 14.25 -18.04
N MET A 19 -12.48 13.59 -16.89
CA MET A 19 -11.29 12.82 -16.46
C MET A 19 -10.99 11.61 -17.33
N ILE A 20 -12.03 10.91 -17.81
CA ILE A 20 -11.88 9.77 -18.72
C ILE A 20 -11.49 10.25 -20.13
N PHE A 21 -12.02 11.40 -20.57
CA PHE A 21 -11.75 11.96 -21.91
C PHE A 21 -10.40 12.71 -22.01
N GLU A 22 -9.96 13.43 -20.98
CA GLU A 22 -8.65 14.10 -20.96
C GLU A 22 -7.50 13.08 -21.14
N ASP A 23 -7.65 11.86 -20.60
CA ASP A 23 -6.63 10.81 -20.73
C ASP A 23 -6.72 10.05 -22.07
N ARG A 24 -7.90 9.93 -22.70
CA ARG A 24 -8.00 9.40 -24.08
C ARG A 24 -7.27 10.28 -25.10
N ILE A 25 -7.23 11.59 -24.88
CA ILE A 25 -6.44 12.53 -25.72
C ILE A 25 -4.93 12.36 -25.48
N ALA A 26 -4.52 11.86 -24.30
CA ALA A 26 -3.15 11.47 -24.01
C ALA A 26 -2.80 10.08 -24.59
N GLU A 27 -3.73 9.11 -24.60
CA GLU A 27 -3.54 7.81 -25.27
C GLU A 27 -3.28 7.94 -26.79
N ASP A 28 -3.87 8.95 -27.43
CA ASP A 28 -3.62 9.28 -28.84
C ASP A 28 -2.27 9.99 -29.07
N ARG A 29 -1.65 10.54 -28.02
CA ARG A 29 -0.30 11.12 -28.02
C ARG A 29 0.65 10.24 -27.24
N LYS A 30 0.98 9.03 -27.72
CA LYS A 30 1.98 8.16 -27.05
C LYS A 30 3.37 8.81 -26.97
N GLU A 31 3.59 9.67 -25.99
CA GLU A 31 4.85 10.33 -25.71
C GLU A 31 5.58 9.63 -24.54
N ILE A 32 6.87 9.92 -24.41
CA ILE A 32 7.78 9.39 -23.37
C ILE A 32 7.22 9.60 -21.95
N TYR A 33 6.53 10.72 -21.78
CA TYR A 33 5.94 11.14 -20.51
C TYR A 33 4.80 10.23 -20.07
N ASP A 34 3.99 9.73 -21.01
CA ASP A 34 2.80 8.91 -20.70
C ASP A 34 3.19 7.50 -20.28
N TYR A 35 4.22 6.90 -20.90
CA TYR A 35 4.79 5.62 -20.43
C TYR A 35 5.49 5.75 -19.06
N TYR A 36 6.11 6.89 -18.77
CA TYR A 36 6.65 7.18 -17.44
C TYR A 36 5.55 7.22 -16.37
N VAL A 37 4.42 7.86 -16.67
CA VAL A 37 3.23 7.87 -15.79
C VAL A 37 2.68 6.44 -15.65
N GLU A 38 2.61 5.70 -16.74
CA GLU A 38 2.13 4.32 -16.76
C GLU A 38 3.00 3.38 -15.91
N LEU A 39 4.33 3.47 -15.98
CA LEU A 39 5.22 2.55 -15.26
C LEU A 39 5.43 2.89 -13.79
N SER A 40 5.29 4.16 -13.42
CA SER A 40 5.25 4.58 -12.02
C SER A 40 3.91 4.29 -11.34
N ALA A 41 2.87 3.90 -12.10
CA ALA A 41 1.53 3.77 -11.57
C ALA A 41 0.80 2.44 -11.87
N ARG A 42 1.05 1.75 -12.99
CA ARG A 42 0.18 0.66 -13.46
C ARG A 42 0.30 -0.68 -12.76
N GLU A 43 1.39 -1.04 -12.09
CA GLU A 43 1.43 -2.39 -11.49
C GLU A 43 2.55 -2.59 -10.47
N ILE A 44 2.13 -2.90 -9.24
CA ILE A 44 2.95 -3.42 -8.13
C ILE A 44 4.26 -2.64 -7.97
N LEU A 45 4.17 -1.52 -7.25
CA LEU A 45 5.36 -0.91 -6.68
C LEU A 45 5.81 -1.83 -5.53
N PRO A 46 7.11 -2.10 -5.35
CA PRO A 46 7.56 -2.70 -4.12
C PRO A 46 7.20 -1.69 -3.02
N ILE A 47 6.27 -2.09 -2.17
CA ILE A 47 5.70 -1.23 -1.13
C ILE A 47 6.08 -1.88 0.19
N THR A 48 6.93 -1.19 0.94
CA THR A 48 7.11 -1.53 2.35
C THR A 48 6.01 -0.84 3.16
N ARG A 49 5.02 -1.62 3.62
CA ARG A 49 4.04 -1.15 4.62
C ARG A 49 4.76 -1.01 5.96
N ARG A 50 4.83 0.21 6.49
CA ARG A 50 5.28 0.45 7.87
C ARG A 50 4.08 0.78 8.73
N LEU A 51 3.61 -0.20 9.51
CA LEU A 51 2.74 0.09 10.65
C LEU A 51 3.64 0.60 11.76
N PHE A 52 3.38 1.81 12.26
CA PHE A 52 4.26 2.49 13.21
C PHE A 52 4.37 1.76 14.56
N GLU A 53 3.50 0.79 14.84
CA GLU A 53 3.47 0.04 16.11
C GLU A 53 4.02 -1.39 16.02
N GLU A 54 4.23 -1.92 14.81
CA GLU A 54 4.89 -3.21 14.62
C GLU A 54 5.86 -3.09 13.45
N ASN A 55 7.17 -3.13 13.75
CA ASN A 55 8.27 -3.25 12.78
C ASN A 55 8.27 -4.63 12.09
N LEU A 56 7.12 -5.04 11.54
CA LEU A 56 6.95 -6.14 10.61
C LEU A 56 7.07 -5.57 9.21
N THR A 57 8.29 -5.60 8.66
CA THR A 57 8.52 -5.46 7.22
C THR A 57 8.01 -6.71 6.51
N LEU A 58 6.70 -6.76 6.26
CA LEU A 58 6.14 -7.69 5.29
C LEU A 58 6.43 -7.11 3.91
N VAL A 59 7.51 -7.57 3.29
CA VAL A 59 7.78 -7.35 1.86
C VAL A 59 6.76 -8.22 1.11
N HIS A 60 5.55 -7.70 0.92
CA HIS A 60 4.56 -8.26 0.03
C HIS A 60 4.28 -7.23 -1.05
N GLU A 61 4.32 -7.68 -2.29
CA GLU A 61 4.01 -6.91 -3.47
C GLU A 61 2.50 -6.60 -3.50
N PHE A 62 2.10 -5.40 -3.04
CA PHE A 62 0.71 -4.93 -3.10
C PHE A 62 0.46 -4.09 -4.36
N LYS A 63 -0.71 -4.25 -4.97
CA LYS A 63 -1.22 -3.23 -5.90
C LYS A 63 -1.64 -2.00 -5.09
N ILE A 64 -1.26 -0.80 -5.54
CA ILE A 64 -1.52 0.41 -4.75
C ILE A 64 -3.03 0.70 -4.61
N SER A 65 -3.86 0.30 -5.59
CA SER A 65 -5.32 0.36 -5.49
C SER A 65 -5.86 -0.47 -4.31
N GLN A 66 -5.34 -1.68 -4.11
CA GLN A 66 -5.71 -2.54 -2.97
C GLN A 66 -5.31 -1.91 -1.64
N LEU A 67 -4.18 -1.19 -1.60
CA LEU A 67 -3.74 -0.48 -0.40
C LEU A 67 -4.67 0.70 -0.07
N VAL A 68 -5.12 1.45 -1.08
CA VAL A 68 -6.09 2.54 -0.92
C VAL A 68 -7.48 2.02 -0.50
N GLU A 69 -7.86 0.82 -0.97
CA GLU A 69 -9.08 0.14 -0.51
C GLU A 69 -8.97 -0.35 0.94
N LYS A 70 -7.79 -0.81 1.34
CA LYS A 70 -7.53 -1.32 2.70
C LYS A 70 -7.36 -0.21 3.73
N GLU A 71 -6.64 0.85 3.39
CA GLU A 71 -6.27 1.94 4.29
C GLU A 71 -7.11 3.19 4.01
N LYS A 72 -7.92 3.63 4.97
CA LYS A 72 -8.70 4.87 4.82
C LYS A 72 -7.83 6.12 4.73
N ARG A 73 -6.65 6.11 5.37
CA ARG A 73 -5.72 7.25 5.49
C ARG A 73 -4.32 6.78 5.15
N LEU A 74 -3.82 7.13 3.97
CA LEU A 74 -2.55 6.67 3.42
C LEU A 74 -1.63 7.83 3.02
N ILE A 75 -0.35 7.75 3.38
CA ILE A 75 0.72 8.61 2.88
C ILE A 75 1.64 7.80 1.99
N ILE A 76 1.79 8.26 0.75
CA ILE A 76 2.75 7.74 -0.21
C ILE A 76 3.96 8.68 -0.21
N TYR A 77 5.12 8.18 0.20
CA TYR A 77 6.35 8.96 0.21
C TYR A 77 7.49 8.27 -0.56
N GLY A 78 8.56 9.02 -0.81
CA GLY A 78 9.78 8.51 -1.45
C GLY A 78 10.60 9.61 -2.10
N GLU A 79 11.81 9.28 -2.55
CA GLU A 79 12.73 10.23 -3.17
C GLU A 79 12.11 10.95 -4.40
N ALA A 80 12.67 12.13 -4.75
CA ALA A 80 12.24 12.88 -5.93
C ALA A 80 12.45 12.05 -7.21
N GLY A 81 11.44 11.99 -8.09
CA GLY A 81 11.48 11.24 -9.36
C GLY A 81 10.96 9.79 -9.31
N LEU A 82 10.50 9.30 -8.15
CA LEU A 82 9.90 7.95 -8.02
C LEU A 82 8.45 7.83 -8.52
N GLY A 83 7.83 8.93 -8.95
CA GLY A 83 6.51 8.90 -9.58
C GLY A 83 5.29 9.11 -8.67
N LYS A 84 5.46 9.61 -7.44
CA LYS A 84 4.34 9.90 -6.51
C LYS A 84 3.16 10.66 -7.14
N THR A 85 3.44 11.80 -7.77
CA THR A 85 2.42 12.61 -8.47
C THR A 85 1.76 11.81 -9.59
N SER A 86 2.53 11.03 -10.35
CA SER A 86 2.01 10.15 -11.40
C SER A 86 1.09 9.07 -10.82
N THR A 87 1.46 8.48 -9.69
CA THR A 87 0.65 7.49 -8.98
C THR A 87 -0.69 8.08 -8.51
N LEU A 88 -0.71 9.29 -7.94
CA LEU A 88 -1.95 9.96 -7.55
C LEU A 88 -2.85 10.29 -8.75
N LYS A 89 -2.27 10.76 -9.86
CA LYS A 89 -3.03 11.02 -11.09
C LYS A 89 -3.64 9.74 -11.67
N TRP A 90 -2.89 8.65 -11.64
CA TRP A 90 -3.38 7.34 -12.09
C TRP A 90 -4.48 6.79 -11.17
N LEU A 91 -4.32 6.90 -9.85
CA LEU A 91 -5.39 6.56 -8.89
C LEU A 91 -6.65 7.38 -9.19
N ASN A 92 -6.49 8.67 -9.46
CA ASN A 92 -7.59 9.55 -9.84
C ASN A 92 -8.33 9.05 -11.09
N TYR A 93 -7.58 8.60 -12.11
CA TYR A 93 -8.16 8.03 -13.33
C TYR A 93 -8.88 6.69 -13.09
N ILE A 94 -8.21 5.71 -12.47
CA ILE A 94 -8.77 4.37 -12.26
C ILE A 94 -10.05 4.43 -11.42
N PHE A 95 -10.03 5.17 -10.31
CA PHE A 95 -11.22 5.30 -9.48
C PHE A 95 -12.35 6.06 -10.19
N ALA A 96 -12.03 7.04 -11.05
CA ALA A 96 -13.05 7.76 -11.82
C ALA A 96 -13.71 6.84 -12.86
N ARG A 97 -12.91 6.03 -13.56
CA ARG A 97 -13.40 5.00 -14.49
C ARG A 97 -14.25 3.95 -13.77
N ASP A 98 -13.76 3.42 -12.65
CA ASP A 98 -14.46 2.38 -11.90
C ASP A 98 -15.77 2.93 -11.28
N CYS A 99 -15.80 4.21 -10.88
CA CYS A 99 -17.05 4.91 -10.51
C CYS A 99 -18.02 4.98 -11.68
N PHE A 100 -17.53 5.33 -12.88
CA PHE A 100 -18.36 5.42 -14.09
C PHE A 100 -18.91 4.05 -14.51
N GLU A 101 -18.17 2.97 -14.28
CA GLU A 101 -18.57 1.59 -14.54
C GLU A 101 -19.42 0.98 -13.40
N GLY A 102 -19.72 1.72 -12.33
CA GLY A 102 -20.50 1.24 -11.18
C GLY A 102 -19.78 0.19 -10.31
N LYS A 103 -18.46 0.07 -10.43
CA LYS A 103 -17.62 -0.90 -9.68
C LYS A 103 -17.10 -0.34 -8.36
N GLN A 104 -17.14 0.97 -8.18
CA GLN A 104 -16.58 1.66 -7.02
C GLN A 104 -17.48 2.83 -6.59
N GLU A 105 -17.63 3.03 -5.28
CA GLU A 105 -18.51 4.07 -4.73
C GLU A 105 -17.78 5.38 -4.40
N TYR A 106 -16.45 5.35 -4.27
CA TYR A 106 -15.64 6.52 -3.90
C TYR A 106 -15.22 7.35 -5.11
N ILE A 107 -15.69 8.58 -5.15
CA ILE A 107 -15.40 9.55 -6.21
C ILE A 107 -14.05 10.23 -5.94
N PRO A 108 -13.06 10.11 -6.85
CA PRO A 108 -11.74 10.68 -6.64
C PRO A 108 -11.70 12.19 -6.90
N LEU A 109 -10.97 12.92 -6.06
CA LEU A 109 -10.68 14.33 -6.21
C LEU A 109 -9.18 14.59 -6.02
N TYR A 110 -8.46 14.73 -7.14
CA TYR A 110 -7.06 15.14 -7.16
C TYR A 110 -6.87 16.63 -6.92
N VAL A 111 -6.08 17.00 -5.91
CA VAL A 111 -5.78 18.39 -5.52
C VAL A 111 -4.29 18.56 -5.24
N THR A 112 -3.65 19.55 -5.87
CA THR A 112 -2.30 19.99 -5.52
C THR A 112 -2.36 20.96 -4.33
N LEU A 113 -1.42 20.82 -3.38
CA LEU A 113 -1.32 21.65 -2.18
C LEU A 113 -0.38 22.86 -2.33
N ASP A 114 0.20 23.04 -3.52
CA ASP A 114 1.18 24.07 -3.88
C ASP A 114 0.74 25.52 -3.66
N SER A 115 -0.57 25.75 -3.57
CA SER A 115 -1.15 27.09 -3.39
C SER A 115 -1.86 27.29 -2.04
N TYR A 116 -1.75 26.34 -1.10
CA TYR A 116 -2.41 26.42 0.20
C TYR A 116 -1.52 27.08 1.24
N CYS A 117 -1.88 28.29 1.68
CA CYS A 117 -1.04 29.09 2.58
C CYS A 117 -1.78 29.81 3.71
N LYS A 118 -3.12 29.80 3.71
CA LYS A 118 -3.97 30.40 4.77
C LYS A 118 -5.43 29.97 4.63
N GLY A 119 -6.19 30.13 5.71
CA GLY A 119 -7.64 29.92 5.73
C GLY A 119 -8.05 28.46 5.86
N SER A 120 -9.36 28.20 5.89
CA SER A 120 -9.85 26.85 6.11
C SER A 120 -9.51 25.90 4.96
N PHE A 121 -9.11 24.67 5.30
CA PHE A 121 -8.82 23.66 4.28
C PHE A 121 -10.07 23.26 3.50
N TYR A 122 -11.25 23.31 4.13
CA TYR A 122 -12.54 23.11 3.45
C TYR A 122 -12.74 24.11 2.31
N ASP A 123 -12.51 25.40 2.56
CA ASP A 123 -12.70 26.44 1.55
C ASP A 123 -11.67 26.34 0.42
N TYR A 124 -10.46 25.91 0.75
CA TYR A 124 -9.42 25.62 -0.23
C TYR A 124 -9.85 24.49 -1.18
N LEU A 125 -10.25 23.34 -0.63
CA LEU A 125 -10.73 22.21 -1.41
C LEU A 125 -11.97 22.57 -2.23
N LYS A 126 -12.92 23.30 -1.63
CA LYS A 126 -14.12 23.80 -2.33
C LYS A 126 -13.76 24.66 -3.54
N THR A 127 -12.73 25.51 -3.41
CA THR A 127 -12.24 26.34 -4.52
C THR A 127 -11.63 25.49 -5.63
N LYS A 128 -10.81 24.50 -5.27
CA LYS A 128 -10.19 23.57 -6.23
C LYS A 128 -11.24 22.67 -6.91
N ALA A 129 -12.24 22.21 -6.17
CA ALA A 129 -13.38 21.44 -6.68
C ALA A 129 -14.20 22.27 -7.68
N LYS A 130 -14.47 23.56 -7.35
CA LYS A 130 -15.17 24.48 -8.25
C LYS A 130 -14.41 24.72 -9.56
N GLN A 131 -13.08 24.82 -9.52
CA GLN A 131 -12.25 24.93 -10.73
C GLN A 131 -12.35 23.69 -11.64
N LYS A 132 -12.73 22.54 -11.07
CA LYS A 132 -12.96 21.27 -11.76
C LYS A 132 -14.43 21.02 -12.12
N GLY A 133 -15.32 21.99 -11.88
CA GLY A 133 -16.74 21.90 -12.20
C GLY A 133 -17.63 21.30 -11.10
N ILE A 134 -17.11 21.06 -9.89
CA ILE A 134 -17.88 20.54 -8.76
C ILE A 134 -18.36 21.71 -7.87
N PHE A 135 -19.67 21.89 -7.72
CA PHE A 135 -20.26 23.02 -7.00
C PHE A 135 -20.55 22.70 -5.52
N GLY A 136 -20.87 23.73 -4.72
CA GLY A 136 -20.92 23.67 -3.26
C GLY A 136 -21.80 22.55 -2.65
N PRO A 137 -23.05 22.34 -3.10
CA PRO A 137 -23.91 21.26 -2.60
C PRO A 137 -23.33 19.87 -2.89
N ASP A 138 -22.82 19.66 -4.11
CA ASP A 138 -22.25 18.39 -4.56
C ASP A 138 -20.95 18.09 -3.82
N PHE A 139 -20.11 19.11 -3.61
CA PHE A 139 -18.88 19.00 -2.83
C PHE A 139 -19.16 18.63 -1.37
N ARG A 140 -20.21 19.19 -0.75
CA ARG A 140 -20.59 18.81 0.62
C ARG A 140 -21.06 17.36 0.69
N LYS A 141 -21.94 16.95 -0.23
CA LYS A 141 -22.44 15.57 -0.34
C LYS A 141 -21.31 14.56 -0.61
N LEU A 142 -20.30 14.96 -1.38
CA LEU A 142 -19.10 14.14 -1.62
C LEU A 142 -18.35 13.86 -0.32
N LEU A 143 -18.23 14.86 0.57
CA LEU A 143 -17.54 14.74 1.85
C LEU A 143 -18.31 13.94 2.92
N GLU A 144 -19.58 13.58 2.70
CA GLU A 144 -20.39 12.70 3.57
C GLU A 144 -20.02 11.20 3.43
N GLY A 145 -18.76 10.90 3.06
CA GLY A 145 -18.21 9.54 2.97
C GLY A 145 -18.03 8.98 1.56
N LYS A 146 -18.34 9.75 0.50
CA LYS A 146 -18.18 9.32 -0.90
C LYS A 146 -16.89 9.81 -1.55
N ALA A 147 -16.05 10.59 -0.86
CA ALA A 147 -14.84 11.18 -1.43
C ALA A 147 -13.60 10.30 -1.26
N LEU A 148 -12.81 10.18 -2.33
CA LEU A 148 -11.40 9.81 -2.28
C LEU A 148 -10.55 11.05 -2.57
N LEU A 149 -10.01 11.68 -1.53
CA LEU A 149 -9.20 12.89 -1.63
C LEU A 149 -7.73 12.52 -1.90
N LEU A 150 -7.24 12.88 -3.09
CA LEU A 150 -5.87 12.61 -3.55
C LEU A 150 -5.06 13.91 -3.47
N LEU A 151 -4.31 14.10 -2.39
CA LEU A 151 -3.63 15.35 -2.06
C LEU A 151 -2.14 15.29 -2.44
N ASP A 152 -1.71 16.10 -3.39
CA ASP A 152 -0.33 16.09 -3.89
C ASP A 152 0.50 17.26 -3.34
N GLY A 153 1.65 16.94 -2.73
CA GLY A 153 2.66 17.90 -2.31
C GLY A 153 2.51 18.37 -0.87
N LEU A 154 2.35 17.46 0.09
CA LEU A 154 2.35 17.80 1.52
C LEU A 154 3.62 18.57 1.94
N ASP A 155 4.75 18.23 1.32
CA ASP A 155 6.05 18.88 1.52
C ASP A 155 6.18 20.29 0.90
N LEU A 156 5.12 20.79 0.25
CA LEU A 156 5.05 22.15 -0.30
C LEU A 156 4.39 23.15 0.65
N LEU A 157 3.79 22.69 1.75
CA LEU A 157 3.07 23.54 2.67
C LEU A 157 4.03 24.46 3.45
N ALA A 158 3.72 25.76 3.46
CA ALA A 158 4.49 26.75 4.19
C ALA A 158 3.85 27.02 5.56
N LEU A 159 4.63 26.82 6.63
CA LEU A 159 4.23 27.12 8.00
C LEU A 159 4.42 28.63 8.28
N SER A 160 3.54 29.19 9.12
CA SER A 160 3.67 30.57 9.60
C SER A 160 3.23 30.68 11.06
N ASP A 161 3.65 31.73 11.75
CA ASP A 161 3.29 31.97 13.17
C ASP A 161 1.78 32.06 13.43
N LYS A 162 0.99 32.38 12.39
CA LYS A 162 -0.46 32.59 12.50
C LYS A 162 -1.29 31.46 11.91
N PHE A 163 -0.65 30.47 11.27
CA PHE A 163 -1.36 29.45 10.50
C PHE A 163 -0.49 28.21 10.29
N SER A 164 -0.99 27.06 10.74
CA SER A 164 -0.42 25.73 10.48
C SER A 164 -1.31 24.95 9.50
N PRO A 165 -0.90 24.82 8.22
CA PRO A 165 -1.63 24.02 7.23
C PRO A 165 -1.79 22.55 7.64
N LEU A 166 -0.80 21.99 8.34
CA LEU A 166 -0.79 20.59 8.77
C LEU A 166 -1.87 20.32 9.83
N GLU A 167 -2.04 21.25 10.77
CA GLU A 167 -3.11 21.17 11.77
C GLU A 167 -4.49 21.27 11.12
N GLU A 168 -4.69 22.21 10.19
CA GLU A 168 -5.98 22.38 9.52
C GLU A 168 -6.35 21.17 8.66
N ILE A 169 -5.37 20.55 8.00
CA ILE A 169 -5.56 19.27 7.28
C ILE A 169 -5.89 18.14 8.26
N SER A 170 -5.17 18.03 9.38
CA SER A 170 -5.41 17.01 10.41
C SER A 170 -6.81 17.15 11.03
N ASN A 171 -7.24 18.37 11.32
CA ASN A 171 -8.57 18.68 11.82
C ASN A 171 -9.64 18.31 10.78
N PHE A 172 -9.46 18.68 9.51
CA PHE A 172 -10.37 18.30 8.42
C PHE A 172 -10.49 16.78 8.26
N VAL A 173 -9.38 16.04 8.32
CA VAL A 173 -9.38 14.56 8.24
C VAL A 173 -10.14 13.93 9.42
N SER A 174 -10.14 14.60 10.57
CA SER A 174 -10.88 14.19 11.76
C SER A 174 -12.36 14.56 11.70
N ASP A 175 -12.71 15.66 11.02
CA ASP A 175 -14.10 16.10 10.87
C ASP A 175 -14.85 15.28 9.79
N TYR A 176 -14.13 14.72 8.81
CA TYR A 176 -14.68 13.92 7.71
C TYR A 176 -14.09 12.50 7.68
N GLU A 177 -14.15 11.77 8.81
CA GLU A 177 -13.51 10.45 8.97
C GLU A 177 -14.02 9.35 8.01
N ASP A 178 -15.20 9.54 7.44
CA ASP A 178 -15.80 8.61 6.47
C ASP A 178 -15.19 8.74 5.06
N CYS A 179 -14.47 9.84 4.77
CA CYS A 179 -13.73 10.02 3.52
C CYS A 179 -12.44 9.20 3.50
N ARG A 180 -11.94 8.92 2.29
CA ARG A 180 -10.62 8.33 2.07
C ARG A 180 -9.60 9.40 1.70
N TYR A 181 -8.37 9.24 2.19
CA TYR A 181 -7.29 10.19 2.00
C TYR A 181 -6.04 9.47 1.52
N VAL A 182 -5.50 9.93 0.39
CA VAL A 182 -4.17 9.53 -0.09
C VAL A 182 -3.34 10.78 -0.30
N ILE A 183 -2.24 10.89 0.43
CA ILE A 183 -1.38 12.07 0.41
C ILE A 183 0.00 11.70 -0.15
N ALA A 184 0.48 12.47 -1.13
CA ALA A 184 1.86 12.35 -1.61
C ALA A 184 2.79 13.34 -0.90
N SER A 185 3.94 12.84 -0.44
CA SER A 185 5.00 13.64 0.17
C SER A 185 6.39 13.18 -0.28
N ARG A 186 7.37 14.07 -0.40
CA ARG A 186 8.76 13.67 -0.65
C ARG A 186 9.47 13.05 0.57
N HIS A 187 9.04 13.43 1.77
CA HIS A 187 9.68 13.03 3.02
C HIS A 187 8.66 12.23 3.86
N GLY A 188 9.15 11.42 4.80
CA GLY A 188 8.28 10.75 5.76
C GLY A 188 7.41 11.76 6.53
N PRO A 189 6.26 11.35 7.05
CA PRO A 189 5.35 12.27 7.74
C PRO A 189 5.96 12.80 9.05
N SER A 190 5.70 14.07 9.35
CA SER A 190 6.07 14.76 10.59
C SER A 190 4.84 15.39 11.26
N GLY A 191 4.96 15.69 12.56
CA GLY A 191 3.91 16.38 13.31
C GLY A 191 2.58 15.62 13.40
N SER A 192 1.48 16.35 13.55
CA SER A 192 0.13 15.81 13.83
C SER A 192 -0.41 14.80 12.80
N ILE A 193 0.11 14.79 11.58
CA ILE A 193 -0.29 13.87 10.50
C ILE A 193 0.39 12.48 10.65
N LYS A 194 1.58 12.41 11.26
CA LYS A 194 2.39 11.17 11.41
C LYS A 194 1.66 10.06 12.16
N SER A 195 0.86 10.41 13.16
CA SER A 195 0.11 9.45 13.99
C SER A 195 -1.24 9.02 13.39
N ALA A 196 -1.73 9.69 12.35
CA ALA A 196 -3.09 9.51 11.84
C ALA A 196 -3.15 8.74 10.51
N PHE A 197 -2.01 8.47 9.86
CA PHE A 197 -1.92 7.91 8.52
C PHE A 197 -1.02 6.67 8.48
N ALA A 198 -1.45 5.66 7.72
CA ALA A 198 -0.58 4.58 7.29
C ALA A 198 0.46 5.12 6.30
N VAL A 199 1.68 4.57 6.32
CA VAL A 199 2.80 5.10 5.56
C VAL A 199 3.32 4.05 4.57
N CYS A 200 3.45 4.46 3.31
CA CYS A 200 3.86 3.65 2.17
C CYS A 200 5.04 4.32 1.46
N GLU A 201 6.20 3.65 1.45
CA GLU A 201 7.36 4.10 0.68
C GLU A 201 7.30 3.56 -0.74
N LEU A 202 7.44 4.43 -1.74
CA LEU A 202 7.68 4.00 -3.13
C LEU A 202 9.12 3.55 -3.28
N GLU A 203 9.33 2.34 -3.78
CA GLU A 203 10.66 1.82 -4.05
C GLU A 203 11.13 2.07 -5.49
N LYS A 204 12.42 1.78 -5.73
CA LYS A 204 13.06 1.89 -7.04
C LYS A 204 12.63 0.73 -7.96
N LEU A 205 12.73 0.92 -9.27
CA LEU A 205 12.35 -0.09 -10.26
C LEU A 205 13.20 -1.37 -10.16
N SER A 206 12.52 -2.52 -10.26
CA SER A 206 13.17 -3.82 -10.43
C SER A 206 13.70 -4.01 -11.86
N ASP A 207 14.59 -4.98 -12.05
CA ASP A 207 15.18 -5.28 -13.36
C ASP A 207 14.10 -5.63 -14.39
N GLU A 208 13.06 -6.33 -13.95
CA GLU A 208 11.93 -6.71 -14.79
C GLU A 208 11.10 -5.50 -15.23
N LYS A 209 10.81 -4.57 -14.31
CA LYS A 209 10.07 -3.34 -14.66
C LYS A 209 10.85 -2.45 -15.62
N ILE A 210 12.18 -2.45 -15.53
CA ILE A 210 13.04 -1.72 -16.46
C ILE A 210 13.01 -2.35 -17.86
N ARG A 211 12.94 -3.69 -17.95
CA ARG A 211 12.73 -4.37 -19.24
C ARG A 211 11.42 -3.94 -19.88
N ILE A 212 10.33 -4.01 -19.12
CA ILE A 212 8.99 -3.63 -19.58
C ILE A 212 8.98 -2.16 -20.04
N PHE A 213 9.64 -1.26 -19.29
CA PHE A 213 9.81 0.13 -19.69
C PHE A 213 10.42 0.26 -21.08
N ILE A 214 11.59 -0.35 -21.29
CA ILE A 214 12.35 -0.21 -22.54
C ILE A 214 11.60 -0.84 -23.72
N GLU A 215 10.93 -1.97 -23.52
CA GLU A 215 10.22 -2.70 -24.57
C GLU A 215 8.95 -2.00 -25.04
N ASN A 216 8.19 -1.43 -24.12
CA ASN A 216 6.94 -0.73 -24.47
C ASN A 216 7.21 0.65 -25.06
N TYR A 217 8.27 1.31 -24.59
CA TYR A 217 8.55 2.70 -24.92
C TYR A 217 9.27 2.89 -26.26
N ILE A 218 10.13 1.96 -26.68
CA ILE A 218 10.92 2.11 -27.92
C ILE A 218 10.25 1.35 -29.07
N PRO A 219 9.65 2.03 -30.08
CA PRO A 219 8.91 1.36 -31.15
C PRO A 219 9.78 0.43 -32.01
N ASN A 220 11.07 0.74 -32.13
CA ASN A 220 12.03 -0.07 -32.88
C ASN A 220 12.57 -1.21 -32.01
N LYS A 221 12.07 -2.43 -32.23
CA LYS A 221 12.48 -3.65 -31.50
C LYS A 221 14.00 -3.88 -31.45
N ARG A 222 14.76 -3.49 -32.49
CA ARG A 222 16.22 -3.65 -32.52
C ARG A 222 16.91 -2.66 -31.58
N ARG A 223 16.48 -1.39 -31.57
CA ARG A 223 16.97 -0.36 -30.64
C ARG A 223 16.58 -0.69 -29.19
N ALA A 224 15.35 -1.17 -28.98
CA ALA A 224 14.88 -1.62 -27.68
C ALA A 224 15.76 -2.75 -27.11
N LYS A 225 16.09 -3.75 -27.94
CA LYS A 225 16.96 -4.86 -27.54
C LYS A 225 18.38 -4.40 -27.17
N LEU A 226 18.95 -3.46 -27.93
CA LEU A 226 20.28 -2.90 -27.66
C LEU A 226 20.30 -2.11 -26.34
N LEU A 227 19.33 -1.21 -26.13
CA LEU A 227 19.22 -0.42 -24.91
C LEU A 227 18.92 -1.27 -23.69
N LYS A 228 18.04 -2.27 -23.82
CA LYS A 228 17.74 -3.24 -22.76
C LYS A 228 19.00 -3.96 -22.29
N THR A 229 19.77 -4.50 -23.24
CA THR A 229 21.01 -5.23 -22.92
C THR A 229 22.04 -4.31 -22.28
N GLY A 230 22.21 -3.09 -22.80
CA GLY A 230 23.18 -2.13 -22.27
C GLY A 230 22.84 -1.61 -20.88
N ILE A 231 21.57 -1.26 -20.63
CA ILE A 231 21.11 -0.73 -19.33
C ILE A 231 21.19 -1.83 -18.26
N LEU A 232 20.65 -3.03 -18.53
CA LEU A 232 20.63 -4.10 -17.54
C LEU A 232 22.02 -4.62 -17.18
N ASN A 233 22.94 -4.71 -18.14
CA ASN A 233 24.31 -5.14 -17.85
C ASN A 233 25.07 -4.15 -16.95
N ARG A 234 24.63 -2.88 -16.88
CA ARG A 234 25.32 -1.81 -16.13
C ARG A 234 24.53 -1.31 -14.93
N ILE A 235 23.31 -1.81 -14.69
CA ILE A 235 22.42 -1.25 -13.66
C ILE A 235 22.95 -1.39 -12.24
N ASN A 236 23.71 -2.46 -11.99
CA ASN A 236 24.36 -2.68 -10.69
C ASN A 236 25.52 -1.71 -10.45
N SER A 237 26.17 -1.24 -11.53
CA SER A 237 27.17 -0.18 -11.46
C SER A 237 26.55 1.22 -11.33
N TYR A 238 25.30 1.40 -11.77
CA TYR A 238 24.57 2.68 -11.72
C TYR A 238 23.18 2.54 -11.10
N PRO A 239 23.09 2.24 -9.79
CA PRO A 239 21.82 1.93 -9.12
C PRO A 239 20.83 3.11 -9.11
N PHE A 240 21.27 4.34 -9.37
CA PHE A 240 20.38 5.50 -9.46
C PHE A 240 19.47 5.47 -10.69
N ILE A 241 19.81 4.73 -11.75
CA ILE A 241 18.98 4.57 -12.96
C ILE A 241 17.68 3.80 -12.64
N ARG A 242 17.63 3.07 -11.52
CA ARG A 242 16.39 2.46 -11.03
C ARG A 242 15.33 3.49 -10.61
N ASN A 243 15.68 4.78 -10.54
CA ASN A 243 14.71 5.86 -10.38
C ASN A 243 14.00 6.11 -11.74
N PRO A 244 12.65 6.00 -11.81
CA PRO A 244 11.88 6.15 -13.06
C PRO A 244 12.20 7.42 -13.85
N LEU A 245 12.32 8.57 -13.18
CA LEU A 245 12.64 9.83 -13.86
C LEU A 245 14.05 9.78 -14.48
N LEU A 246 15.02 9.23 -13.76
CA LEU A 246 16.40 9.13 -14.26
C LEU A 246 16.51 8.11 -15.40
N LEU A 247 15.78 6.99 -15.35
CA LEU A 247 15.65 6.05 -16.45
C LEU A 247 15.07 6.71 -17.71
N MET A 248 14.02 7.52 -17.54
CA MET A 248 13.37 8.25 -18.62
C MET A 248 14.31 9.29 -19.26
N LEU A 249 15.08 10.02 -18.46
CA LEU A 249 16.05 10.99 -18.98
C LEU A 249 17.18 10.28 -19.75
N TRP A 250 17.72 9.18 -19.21
CA TRP A 250 18.77 8.40 -19.86
C TRP A 250 18.29 7.78 -21.18
N THR A 251 17.17 7.04 -21.09
CA THR A 251 16.05 7.01 -22.04
C THR A 251 16.19 7.88 -23.29
N ARG A 252 15.72 9.11 -23.10
CA ARG A 252 15.61 10.18 -24.10
C ARG A 252 16.96 10.60 -24.66
N ILE A 253 17.99 10.80 -23.82
CA ILE A 253 19.35 11.14 -24.29
C ILE A 253 19.86 10.09 -25.27
N SER A 254 19.63 8.81 -24.96
CA SER A 254 20.12 7.70 -25.79
C SER A 254 19.40 7.65 -27.14
N ILE A 255 18.10 7.95 -27.17
CA ILE A 255 17.30 7.98 -28.41
C ILE A 255 17.71 9.15 -29.31
N ASP A 256 17.78 10.37 -28.78
CA ASP A 256 18.14 11.59 -29.54
C ASP A 256 19.51 11.43 -30.22
N ARG A 257 20.45 10.76 -29.53
CA ARG A 257 21.79 10.45 -30.08
C ARG A 257 21.75 9.38 -31.17
N MET A 258 20.91 8.35 -31.04
CA MET A 258 20.74 7.35 -32.10
C MET A 258 20.10 7.95 -33.35
N GLU A 259 19.23 8.94 -33.20
CA GLU A 259 18.58 9.64 -34.32
C GLU A 259 19.54 10.58 -35.05
N SER A 260 20.42 11.28 -34.32
CA SER A 260 21.42 12.18 -34.90
C SER A 260 22.60 11.46 -35.59
N ALA A 261 22.81 10.15 -35.35
CA ALA A 261 23.90 9.37 -35.94
C ALA A 261 23.65 8.89 -37.39
N GLY A 262 22.43 9.03 -37.93
CA GLY A 262 22.08 8.65 -39.30
C GLY A 262 22.01 7.13 -39.56
N ASN A 263 21.21 6.70 -40.54
CA ASN A 263 20.95 5.28 -40.87
C ASN A 263 22.14 4.50 -41.49
N ASN A 264 23.32 5.11 -41.66
CA ASN A 264 24.42 4.56 -42.47
C ASN A 264 25.65 4.04 -41.69
N ARG A 265 25.62 3.93 -40.36
CA ARG A 265 26.71 3.27 -39.60
C ARG A 265 26.39 1.81 -39.27
N PRO A 266 27.32 0.86 -39.44
CA PRO A 266 27.13 -0.53 -39.07
C PRO A 266 26.90 -0.66 -37.55
N ALA A 267 25.99 -1.56 -37.16
CA ALA A 267 25.49 -1.71 -35.80
C ALA A 267 26.53 -2.09 -34.72
N GLN A 268 27.78 -2.35 -35.11
CA GLN A 268 28.91 -2.61 -34.21
C GLN A 268 29.63 -1.31 -33.77
N GLU A 269 29.47 -0.20 -34.50
CA GLU A 269 30.01 1.13 -34.14
C GLU A 269 28.99 2.05 -33.45
N LEU A 270 27.71 1.69 -33.50
CA LEU A 270 26.65 2.30 -32.69
C LEU A 270 26.69 1.71 -31.29
N ALA A 271 27.76 1.94 -30.54
CA ALA A 271 27.77 1.72 -29.10
C ALA A 271 27.22 3.00 -28.44
N PRO A 272 26.02 2.99 -27.84
CA PRO A 272 25.52 4.12 -27.03
C PRO A 272 26.32 4.34 -25.74
N PHE A 273 27.48 3.67 -25.60
CA PHE A 273 28.15 3.33 -24.36
C PHE A 273 29.68 3.44 -24.49
N ASP A 274 30.19 4.41 -25.24
CA ASP A 274 31.60 4.79 -25.13
C ASP A 274 31.89 5.22 -23.67
N SER A 275 33.06 4.81 -23.18
CA SER A 275 33.53 5.02 -21.80
C SER A 275 33.49 6.47 -21.33
N ASP A 276 33.45 7.41 -22.26
CA ASP A 276 33.55 8.86 -22.00
C ASP A 276 32.23 9.49 -21.54
N PHE A 277 31.12 8.75 -21.51
CA PHE A 277 29.79 9.27 -21.18
C PHE A 277 29.12 8.56 -19.99
N ILE A 278 29.93 8.10 -19.04
CA ILE A 278 29.48 7.52 -17.79
C ILE A 278 29.00 8.63 -16.85
N HIS A 279 27.68 8.72 -16.63
CA HIS A 279 27.14 9.55 -15.56
C HIS A 279 27.21 8.79 -14.24
N SER A 280 27.99 9.30 -13.30
CA SER A 280 28.23 8.69 -11.99
C SER A 280 27.12 9.02 -10.99
N ASN A 281 26.36 10.09 -11.24
CA ASN A 281 25.29 10.55 -10.35
C ASN A 281 24.16 11.31 -11.07
N ARG A 282 23.09 11.61 -10.31
CA ARG A 282 21.89 12.34 -10.78
C ARG A 282 22.18 13.71 -11.37
N ALA A 283 23.13 14.47 -10.82
CA ALA A 283 23.40 15.83 -11.28
C ALA A 283 24.11 15.83 -12.64
N GLU A 284 25.02 14.89 -12.87
CA GLU A 284 25.67 14.69 -14.18
C GLU A 284 24.66 14.29 -15.26
N LEU A 285 23.68 13.45 -14.92
CA LEU A 285 22.60 13.09 -15.84
C LEU A 285 21.73 14.30 -16.20
N TYR A 286 21.43 15.19 -15.24
CA TYR A 286 20.70 16.44 -15.49
C TYR A 286 21.48 17.39 -16.41
N LEU A 287 22.77 17.55 -16.18
CA LEU A 287 23.64 18.33 -17.05
C LEU A 287 23.68 17.77 -18.48
N ALA A 288 23.79 16.45 -18.61
CA ALA A 288 23.81 15.77 -19.89
C ALA A 288 22.48 15.93 -20.64
N PHE A 289 21.36 15.79 -19.93
CA PHE A 289 20.03 16.01 -20.48
C PHE A 289 19.86 17.44 -21.02
N ILE A 290 20.24 18.45 -20.23
CA ILE A 290 20.17 19.86 -20.64
C ILE A 290 21.06 20.10 -21.87
N SER A 291 22.27 19.55 -21.86
CA SER A 291 23.20 19.66 -22.99
C SER A 291 22.62 19.07 -24.28
N GLU A 292 21.92 17.94 -24.17
CA GLU A 292 21.27 17.30 -25.32
C GLU A 292 20.06 18.12 -25.82
N LEU A 293 19.26 18.72 -24.92
CA LEU A 293 18.18 19.64 -25.33
C LEU A 293 18.71 20.81 -26.16
N PHE A 294 19.79 21.45 -25.72
CA PHE A 294 20.42 22.55 -26.46
C PHE A 294 21.01 22.09 -27.81
N ARG A 295 21.58 20.88 -27.86
CA ARG A 295 22.08 20.29 -29.11
C ARG A 295 20.94 20.05 -30.10
N SER A 296 19.84 19.43 -29.67
CA SER A 296 18.66 19.18 -30.50
C SER A 296 18.02 20.48 -30.97
N TYR A 297 17.97 21.50 -30.12
CA TYR A 297 17.49 22.84 -30.48
C TYR A 297 18.36 23.50 -31.55
N ARG A 298 19.69 23.40 -31.41
CA ARG A 298 20.65 23.91 -32.39
C ARG A 298 20.45 23.24 -33.75
N ILE A 299 20.34 21.91 -33.79
CA ILE A 299 20.09 21.15 -35.03
C ILE A 299 18.77 21.60 -35.68
N LYS A 300 17.67 21.71 -34.92
CA LYS A 300 16.38 22.18 -35.44
C LYS A 300 16.49 23.58 -36.07
N LYS A 301 17.18 24.52 -35.41
CA LYS A 301 17.40 25.88 -35.95
C LYS A 301 18.28 25.91 -37.20
N GLU A 302 19.34 25.11 -37.23
CA GLU A 302 20.22 24.97 -38.40
C GLU A 302 19.44 24.39 -39.60
N THR A 303 18.58 23.40 -39.38
CA THR A 303 17.74 22.78 -40.41
C THR A 303 16.71 23.78 -40.97
N LEU A 304 15.99 24.52 -40.11
CA LEU A 304 15.04 25.59 -40.50
C LEU A 304 15.72 26.76 -41.25
N SER A 305 17.01 27.02 -40.99
CA SER A 305 17.77 28.08 -41.68
C SER A 305 18.25 27.70 -43.09
N SER A 306 18.26 26.40 -43.42
CA SER A 306 18.64 25.90 -44.75
C SER A 306 17.55 26.01 -45.83
N GLU A 307 16.30 26.25 -45.43
CA GLU A 307 15.16 26.48 -46.36
C GLU A 307 14.92 27.97 -46.67
N ASN A 308 15.58 28.90 -45.98
CA ASN A 308 15.45 30.35 -46.19
C ASN A 308 16.79 31.00 -46.57
N THR A 309 16.94 31.38 -47.83
CA THR A 309 18.15 32.01 -48.40
C THR A 309 18.50 33.40 -47.83
N LEU A 310 17.67 33.98 -46.96
CA LEU A 310 17.89 35.31 -46.34
C LEU A 310 18.43 35.29 -44.90
N SER A 311 18.54 34.13 -44.24
CA SER A 311 19.03 34.02 -42.85
C SER A 311 20.45 33.44 -42.75
N ARG A 312 21.30 33.65 -43.76
CA ARG A 312 22.68 33.11 -43.81
C ARG A 312 23.72 33.93 -43.03
N LYS A 313 23.28 34.86 -42.16
CA LYS A 313 24.16 35.75 -41.37
C LYS A 313 24.20 35.48 -39.86
N ILE A 314 23.47 34.49 -39.35
CA ILE A 314 23.36 34.23 -37.90
C ILE A 314 23.37 32.73 -37.63
N THR A 315 24.51 32.06 -37.82
CA THR A 315 24.78 30.72 -37.27
C THR A 315 26.28 30.53 -37.11
N ASN A 316 26.93 31.42 -36.34
CA ASN A 316 28.22 31.11 -35.75
C ASN A 316 27.99 30.28 -34.48
N SER A 317 28.74 29.17 -34.32
CA SER A 317 28.67 28.29 -33.15
C SER A 317 28.72 29.02 -31.81
N GLY A 318 29.46 30.13 -31.73
CA GLY A 318 29.60 30.94 -30.51
C GLY A 318 28.35 31.71 -30.07
N GLU A 319 27.38 32.01 -30.95
CA GLU A 319 26.15 32.71 -30.52
C GLU A 319 25.19 31.79 -29.76
N VAL A 320 25.17 30.49 -30.07
CA VAL A 320 24.32 29.51 -29.38
C VAL A 320 24.84 29.25 -27.97
N ASP A 321 26.16 29.20 -27.79
CA ASP A 321 26.80 29.03 -26.48
C ASP A 321 26.55 30.24 -25.57
N ILE A 322 26.59 31.47 -26.11
CA ILE A 322 26.21 32.69 -25.38
C ILE A 322 24.73 32.68 -24.96
N VAL A 323 23.84 32.19 -25.82
CA VAL A 323 22.41 32.07 -25.49
C VAL A 323 22.19 31.01 -24.41
N ARG A 324 22.90 29.88 -24.46
CA ARG A 324 22.87 28.85 -23.43
C ARG A 324 23.30 29.39 -22.07
N GLU A 325 24.45 30.07 -22.00
CA GLU A 325 24.96 30.65 -20.75
C GLU A 325 23.95 31.63 -20.13
N ARG A 326 23.33 32.49 -20.95
CA ARG A 326 22.31 33.45 -20.48
C ARG A 326 21.05 32.76 -19.95
N ILE A 327 20.60 31.70 -20.63
CA ILE A 327 19.45 30.90 -20.18
C ILE A 327 19.77 30.18 -18.88
N GLU A 328 20.92 29.51 -18.78
CA GLU A 328 21.32 28.80 -17.56
C GLU A 328 21.43 29.77 -16.37
N ASN A 329 22.07 30.93 -16.55
CA ASN A 329 22.15 31.95 -15.51
C ASN A 329 20.79 32.51 -15.08
N PHE A 330 19.87 32.75 -16.04
CA PHE A 330 18.50 33.15 -15.75
C PHE A 330 17.74 32.08 -14.96
N LEU A 331 17.83 30.81 -15.39
CA LEU A 331 17.17 29.69 -14.74
C LEU A 331 17.71 29.45 -13.33
N MET A 332 19.02 29.62 -13.12
CA MET A 332 19.65 29.60 -11.80
C MET A 332 19.07 30.66 -10.86
N ASP A 333 18.93 31.92 -11.32
CA ASP A 333 18.36 32.99 -10.49
C ASP A 333 16.87 32.79 -10.23
N LEU A 334 16.12 32.36 -11.25
CA LEU A 334 14.70 32.06 -11.11
C LEU A 334 14.47 30.92 -10.12
N ALA A 335 15.19 29.81 -10.29
CA ALA A 335 15.09 28.65 -9.42
C ALA A 335 15.45 28.98 -7.98
N PHE A 336 16.57 29.67 -7.77
CA PHE A 336 17.01 30.09 -6.44
C PHE A 336 15.97 30.97 -5.75
N LYS A 337 15.41 31.97 -6.44
CA LYS A 337 14.39 32.87 -5.86
C LYS A 337 13.07 32.17 -5.57
N LEU A 338 12.65 31.26 -6.44
CA LEU A 338 11.48 30.41 -6.18
C LEU A 338 11.73 29.52 -4.95
N GLN A 339 12.93 28.95 -4.82
CA GLN A 339 13.32 28.13 -3.69
C GLN A 339 13.32 28.92 -2.37
N CYS A 340 13.92 30.12 -2.34
CA CYS A 340 13.91 30.99 -1.16
C CYS A 340 12.48 31.39 -0.72
N ARG A 341 11.56 31.50 -1.69
CA ARG A 341 10.15 31.85 -1.45
C ARG A 341 9.25 30.64 -1.21
N LYS A 342 9.79 29.42 -1.23
CA LYS A 342 9.05 28.14 -1.12
C LYS A 342 7.93 28.03 -2.17
N LYS A 343 8.21 28.46 -3.40
CA LYS A 343 7.26 28.41 -4.52
C LYS A 343 7.77 27.48 -5.61
N ILE A 344 6.82 26.88 -6.34
CA ILE A 344 7.10 26.08 -7.55
C ILE A 344 6.69 26.80 -8.84
N SER A 345 6.00 27.93 -8.72
CA SER A 345 5.57 28.78 -9.83
C SER A 345 5.67 30.27 -9.48
N CYS A 346 5.69 31.11 -10.52
CA CYS A 346 5.54 32.56 -10.38
C CYS A 346 4.68 33.14 -11.50
N LYS A 347 4.22 34.38 -11.33
CA LYS A 347 3.56 35.11 -12.41
C LYS A 347 4.54 35.34 -13.55
N TYR A 348 4.05 35.25 -14.79
CA TYR A 348 4.81 35.54 -16.01
C TYR A 348 5.48 36.92 -15.98
N SER A 349 4.83 37.92 -15.38
CA SER A 349 5.39 39.26 -15.20
C SER A 349 6.69 39.25 -14.38
N TYR A 350 6.75 38.41 -13.34
CA TYR A 350 7.93 38.29 -12.47
C TYR A 350 9.06 37.54 -13.19
N ALA A 351 8.75 36.45 -13.89
CA ALA A 351 9.72 35.75 -14.72
C ALA A 351 10.31 36.66 -15.81
N LEU A 352 9.47 37.52 -16.41
CA LEU A 352 9.89 38.49 -17.42
C LEU A 352 10.81 39.56 -16.84
N GLU A 353 10.46 40.15 -15.70
CA GLU A 353 11.30 41.13 -15.00
C GLU A 353 12.68 40.55 -14.65
N LEU A 354 12.71 39.27 -14.25
CA LEU A 354 13.96 38.59 -13.93
C LEU A 354 14.81 38.34 -15.19
N ALA A 355 14.17 37.92 -16.29
CA ALA A 355 14.82 37.70 -17.58
C ALA A 355 15.41 38.99 -18.18
N GLU A 356 14.87 40.16 -17.86
CA GLU A 356 15.42 41.46 -18.31
C GLU A 356 16.85 41.70 -17.83
N LYS A 357 17.27 41.11 -16.69
CA LYS A 357 18.66 41.19 -16.19
C LYS A 357 19.67 40.45 -17.07
N TYR A 358 19.19 39.51 -17.88
CA TYR A 358 20.00 38.65 -18.74
C TYR A 358 19.79 38.99 -20.22
N ALA A 359 19.15 40.12 -20.56
CA ALA A 359 19.10 40.67 -21.91
C ALA A 359 20.52 41.08 -22.39
N LYS A 360 20.80 41.06 -23.70
CA LYS A 360 22.10 41.52 -24.25
C LYS A 360 22.28 42.99 -23.87
N HIS A 361 23.43 43.32 -23.27
CA HIS A 361 23.81 44.71 -23.02
C HIS A 361 24.34 45.36 -24.30
N ASP A 362 23.50 45.53 -25.32
CA ASP A 362 23.82 46.47 -26.40
C ASP A 362 23.58 47.89 -25.88
N ILE A 363 24.66 48.67 -25.84
CA ILE A 363 24.79 49.99 -25.20
C ILE A 363 23.81 51.05 -25.77
N CYS A 364 23.05 50.74 -26.83
CA CYS A 364 22.11 51.64 -27.49
C CYS A 364 20.61 51.24 -27.40
N GLY A 365 20.24 50.15 -26.71
CA GLY A 365 18.85 49.68 -26.62
C GLY A 365 18.07 50.22 -25.41
N GLY A 366 17.03 51.02 -25.63
CA GLY A 366 16.11 51.50 -24.58
C GLY A 366 15.33 50.37 -23.87
N LYS A 367 14.57 50.70 -22.81
CA LYS A 367 13.80 49.76 -21.96
C LYS A 367 12.93 48.76 -22.77
N GLN A 368 12.44 49.17 -23.94
CA GLN A 368 11.62 48.33 -24.82
C GLN A 368 12.42 47.22 -25.54
N ALA A 369 13.69 47.46 -25.85
CA ALA A 369 14.57 46.46 -26.49
C ALA A 369 14.88 45.33 -25.51
N ARG A 370 15.26 45.65 -24.26
CA ARG A 370 15.52 44.66 -23.19
C ARG A 370 14.32 43.76 -22.92
N LYS A 371 13.11 44.35 -22.89
CA LYS A 371 11.87 43.60 -22.69
C LYS A 371 11.55 42.67 -23.86
N THR A 372 11.89 43.07 -25.07
CA THR A 372 11.72 42.23 -26.27
C THR A 372 12.66 41.03 -26.23
N GLU A 373 13.92 41.24 -25.85
CA GLU A 373 14.88 40.16 -25.69
C GLU A 373 14.57 39.22 -24.53
N ALA A 374 14.11 39.75 -23.40
CA ALA A 374 13.67 38.95 -22.26
C ALA A 374 12.49 38.02 -22.63
N LYS A 375 11.57 38.50 -23.48
CA LYS A 375 10.50 37.66 -24.04
C LYS A 375 11.06 36.55 -24.92
N GLU A 376 12.06 36.83 -25.74
CA GLU A 376 12.68 35.82 -26.62
C GLU A 376 13.45 34.76 -25.81
N LEU A 377 14.13 35.18 -24.72
CA LEU A 377 14.78 34.26 -23.78
C LEU A 377 13.76 33.32 -23.13
N LEU A 378 12.64 33.86 -22.62
CA LEU A 378 11.54 33.06 -22.08
C LEU A 378 10.91 32.13 -23.12
N LYS A 379 10.69 32.64 -24.34
CA LYS A 379 10.18 31.85 -25.46
C LYS A 379 11.08 30.65 -25.75
N THR A 380 12.39 30.86 -25.79
CA THR A 380 13.37 29.78 -25.95
C THR A 380 13.27 28.76 -24.82
N CYS A 381 13.10 29.21 -23.57
CA CYS A 381 12.92 28.30 -22.43
C CYS A 381 11.65 27.45 -22.54
N PHE A 382 10.57 27.99 -23.13
CA PHE A 382 9.32 27.25 -23.39
C PHE A 382 9.48 26.28 -24.58
N GLU A 383 10.19 26.67 -25.64
CA GLU A 383 10.50 25.80 -26.80
C GLU A 383 11.38 24.61 -26.41
N LEU A 384 12.28 24.81 -25.43
CA LEU A 384 13.12 23.76 -24.85
C LEU A 384 12.39 22.90 -23.81
N GLU A 385 11.12 23.22 -23.49
CA GLU A 385 10.32 22.55 -22.44
C GLU A 385 10.92 22.62 -21.02
N ILE A 386 11.96 23.44 -20.82
CA ILE A 386 12.57 23.64 -19.49
C ILE A 386 11.61 24.40 -18.58
N LEU A 387 10.90 25.38 -19.14
CA LEU A 387 9.79 26.07 -18.50
C LEU A 387 8.48 25.73 -19.21
N THR A 388 7.38 25.78 -18.46
CA THR A 388 6.01 25.71 -18.98
C THR A 388 5.21 26.90 -18.49
N ARG A 389 4.19 27.29 -19.26
CA ARG A 389 3.29 28.39 -18.93
C ARG A 389 1.84 27.90 -18.93
N SER A 390 1.16 28.05 -17.79
CA SER A 390 -0.27 27.79 -17.64
C SER A 390 -0.96 29.11 -17.28
N TYR A 391 -1.77 29.64 -18.19
CA TYR A 391 -2.39 30.97 -18.06
C TYR A 391 -1.35 32.09 -17.80
N SER A 392 -1.33 32.61 -16.56
CA SER A 392 -0.42 33.68 -16.12
C SER A 392 0.75 33.17 -15.28
N GLU A 393 0.85 31.86 -15.03
CA GLU A 393 1.92 31.27 -14.21
C GLU A 393 2.98 30.56 -15.05
N VAL A 394 4.22 30.67 -14.60
CA VAL A 394 5.42 30.04 -15.16
C VAL A 394 6.03 29.12 -14.10
N ARG A 395 6.38 27.89 -14.52
CA ARG A 395 7.02 26.87 -13.67
C ARG A 395 8.00 26.02 -14.49
N PHE A 396 8.82 25.20 -13.82
CA PHE A 396 9.69 24.23 -14.50
C PHE A 396 8.86 23.09 -15.12
N GLY A 397 9.15 22.72 -16.37
CA GLY A 397 8.31 21.85 -17.19
C GLY A 397 8.45 20.35 -16.96
N ILE A 398 9.66 19.87 -16.66
CA ILE A 398 9.97 18.43 -16.61
C ILE A 398 9.65 17.83 -15.23
N ASP A 399 10.21 18.41 -14.16
CA ASP A 399 9.96 18.05 -12.75
C ASP A 399 10.52 19.14 -11.81
N ARG A 400 10.00 19.24 -10.58
CA ARG A 400 10.56 20.14 -9.53
C ARG A 400 12.04 19.86 -9.25
N ALA A 401 12.53 18.66 -9.50
CA ALA A 401 13.96 18.35 -9.37
C ALA A 401 14.86 19.21 -10.27
N PHE A 402 14.36 19.75 -11.39
CA PHE A 402 15.12 20.69 -12.21
C PHE A 402 15.20 22.08 -11.57
N GLN A 403 14.15 22.55 -10.90
CA GLN A 403 14.24 23.76 -10.06
C GLN A 403 15.33 23.56 -8.99
N GLU A 404 15.31 22.43 -8.28
CA GLU A 404 16.31 22.12 -7.24
C GLU A 404 17.73 22.04 -7.83
N TYR A 405 17.88 21.48 -9.04
CA TYR A 405 19.17 21.43 -9.74
C TYR A 405 19.71 22.82 -10.11
N PHE A 406 18.89 23.70 -10.69
CA PHE A 406 19.33 25.06 -11.02
C PHE A 406 19.58 25.90 -9.76
N ALA A 407 18.81 25.71 -8.69
CA ALA A 407 19.10 26.29 -7.38
C ALA A 407 20.43 25.76 -6.82
N ALA A 408 20.74 24.48 -7.01
CA ALA A 408 21.99 23.87 -6.56
C ALA A 408 23.21 24.39 -7.32
N LEU A 409 23.08 24.66 -8.62
CA LEU A 409 24.08 25.36 -9.41
C LEU A 409 24.33 26.77 -8.86
N LYS A 410 23.27 27.51 -8.51
CA LYS A 410 23.42 28.84 -7.89
C LYS A 410 24.14 28.74 -6.55
N LEU A 411 23.75 27.79 -5.70
CA LEU A 411 24.38 27.58 -4.40
C LEU A 411 25.86 27.19 -4.53
N LYS A 412 26.22 26.37 -5.53
CA LYS A 412 27.62 26.09 -5.89
C LYS A 412 28.39 27.38 -6.17
N THR A 413 27.85 28.28 -7.00
CA THR A 413 28.53 29.55 -7.31
C THR A 413 28.71 30.46 -6.10
N TYR A 414 27.83 30.37 -5.09
CA TYR A 414 27.97 31.10 -3.84
C TYR A 414 29.04 30.49 -2.94
N LEU A 415 29.05 29.16 -2.81
CA LEU A 415 30.09 28.45 -2.08
C LEU A 415 31.48 28.75 -2.66
N GLU A 416 31.64 28.64 -3.99
CA GLU A 416 32.92 28.93 -4.66
C GLU A 416 33.37 30.40 -4.56
N LYS A 417 32.44 31.32 -4.26
CA LYS A 417 32.73 32.73 -4.02
C LYS A 417 32.91 33.06 -2.54
N GLY A 418 32.88 32.06 -1.65
CA GLY A 418 32.99 32.25 -0.20
C GLY A 418 31.78 32.94 0.43
N VAL A 419 30.62 32.92 -0.22
CA VAL A 419 29.37 33.44 0.35
C VAL A 419 28.87 32.44 1.39
N ASP A 420 28.54 32.91 2.59
CA ASP A 420 27.96 32.05 3.62
C ASP A 420 26.57 31.58 3.20
N ILE A 421 26.39 30.26 3.17
CA ILE A 421 25.14 29.58 2.83
C ILE A 421 24.56 28.82 4.04
N SER A 422 25.11 29.02 5.24
CA SER A 422 24.75 28.28 6.46
C SER A 422 23.27 28.41 6.83
N GLU A 423 22.62 29.53 6.49
CA GLU A 423 21.19 29.72 6.67
C GLU A 423 20.36 28.63 5.98
N THR A 424 20.82 28.13 4.82
CA THR A 424 20.12 27.09 4.06
C THR A 424 20.10 25.74 4.76
N PHE A 425 21.11 25.44 5.59
CA PHE A 425 21.29 24.13 6.21
C PHE A 425 20.22 23.81 7.25
N LYS A 426 19.55 24.83 7.77
CA LYS A 426 18.51 24.68 8.79
C LYS A 426 17.12 24.48 8.17
N GLN A 427 16.98 24.57 6.85
CA GLN A 427 15.67 24.48 6.19
C GLN A 427 15.48 23.15 5.46
N PRO A 428 14.47 22.33 5.85
CA PRO A 428 14.19 21.06 5.19
C PRO A 428 13.96 21.18 3.68
N ALA A 429 13.37 22.30 3.23
CA ALA A 429 13.14 22.56 1.80
C ALA A 429 14.43 22.62 0.96
N TRP A 430 15.58 22.89 1.58
CA TRP A 430 16.89 23.00 0.91
C TRP A 430 17.69 21.71 0.90
N GLU A 431 17.24 20.67 1.61
CA GLU A 431 17.99 19.42 1.77
C GLU A 431 18.43 18.83 0.42
N ASN A 432 17.50 18.67 -0.53
CA ASN A 432 17.81 18.16 -1.88
C ASN A 432 18.74 19.09 -2.67
N VAL A 433 18.59 20.41 -2.52
CA VAL A 433 19.42 21.41 -3.20
C VAL A 433 20.86 21.26 -2.72
N ILE A 434 21.07 21.16 -1.41
CA ILE A 434 22.38 21.00 -0.78
C ILE A 434 23.02 19.65 -1.19
N ILE A 435 22.24 18.57 -1.19
CA ILE A 435 22.70 17.25 -1.67
C ILE A 435 23.12 17.31 -3.14
N LEU A 436 22.36 18.00 -4.01
CA LEU A 436 22.74 18.20 -5.41
C LEU A 436 24.01 19.06 -5.52
N THR A 437 24.12 20.14 -4.75
CA THR A 437 25.32 20.99 -4.69
C THR A 437 26.55 20.16 -4.33
N SER A 438 26.48 19.28 -3.32
CA SER A 438 27.58 18.39 -2.91
C SER A 438 28.08 17.46 -4.04
N LYS A 439 27.23 17.16 -5.02
CA LYS A 439 27.57 16.31 -6.18
C LYS A 439 28.19 17.10 -7.33
N ILE A 440 27.96 18.41 -7.41
CA ILE A 440 28.40 19.27 -8.53
C ILE A 440 29.68 20.07 -8.19
N VAL A 441 29.96 20.30 -6.90
CA VAL A 441 31.22 20.92 -6.45
C VAL A 441 32.44 20.06 -6.80
N GLU A 442 33.60 20.70 -6.97
CA GLU A 442 34.86 19.99 -7.24
C GLU A 442 35.35 19.22 -6.01
N SER A 443 35.29 19.85 -4.83
CA SER A 443 35.59 19.25 -3.53
C SER A 443 34.39 19.39 -2.59
N GLY A 444 34.05 18.31 -1.88
CA GLY A 444 32.97 18.33 -0.89
C GLY A 444 33.39 18.84 0.50
N ASN A 445 34.69 19.10 0.72
CA ASN A 445 35.24 19.36 2.06
C ASN A 445 34.65 20.61 2.71
N GLU A 446 34.58 21.72 1.98
CA GLU A 446 34.09 23.00 2.53
C GLU A 446 32.62 22.90 2.92
N LEU A 447 31.78 22.36 2.04
CA LEU A 447 30.36 22.16 2.30
C LEU A 447 30.12 21.24 3.50
N VAL A 448 30.81 20.10 3.56
CA VAL A 448 30.66 19.13 4.67
C VAL A 448 31.16 19.74 5.99
N ASN A 449 32.29 20.44 6.00
CA ASN A 449 32.78 21.09 7.21
C ASN A 449 31.84 22.20 7.70
N SER A 450 31.24 22.98 6.80
CA SER A 450 30.23 23.98 7.16
C SER A 450 28.95 23.35 7.72
N LEU A 451 28.52 22.21 7.19
CA LEU A 451 27.38 21.43 7.72
C LEU A 451 27.68 20.86 9.12
N VAL A 452 28.88 20.31 9.32
CA VAL A 452 29.35 19.82 10.64
C VAL A 452 29.40 20.98 11.64
N SER A 453 29.94 22.13 11.25
CA SER A 453 30.04 23.31 12.12
C SER A 453 28.67 23.88 12.50
N SER A 454 27.68 23.69 11.62
CA SER A 454 26.28 24.05 11.86
C SER A 454 25.50 22.96 12.62
N ARG A 455 26.17 21.91 13.09
CA ARG A 455 25.60 20.74 13.79
C ARG A 455 24.57 19.94 13.00
N ASN A 456 24.49 20.09 11.68
CA ASN A 456 23.61 19.28 10.83
C ASN A 456 24.34 18.03 10.30
N LEU A 457 24.59 17.09 11.20
CA LEU A 457 25.42 15.90 10.93
C LEU A 457 24.76 14.91 9.96
N ASP A 458 23.44 14.77 9.99
CA ASP A 458 22.74 13.88 9.04
C ASP A 458 22.86 14.41 7.61
N LEU A 459 22.63 15.71 7.38
CA LEU A 459 22.82 16.30 6.06
C LEU A 459 24.27 16.27 5.62
N ALA A 460 25.23 16.48 6.55
CA ALA A 460 26.65 16.29 6.28
C ALA A 460 26.95 14.87 5.78
N SER A 461 26.37 13.84 6.42
CA SER A 461 26.54 12.44 6.00
C SER A 461 25.96 12.16 4.61
N LYS A 462 24.87 12.84 4.22
CA LYS A 462 24.28 12.75 2.88
C LYS A 462 25.13 13.44 1.80
N CYS A 463 25.96 14.41 2.17
CA CYS A 463 26.82 15.20 1.28
C CYS A 463 28.27 14.68 1.17
N ILE A 464 28.56 13.51 1.76
CA ILE A 464 29.93 13.04 2.00
C ILE A 464 30.68 12.52 0.76
N GLY A 465 30.00 12.39 -0.38
CA GLY A 465 30.50 11.67 -1.56
C GLY A 465 31.86 12.16 -2.10
N LYS A 466 32.05 13.49 -2.21
CA LYS A 466 33.29 14.13 -2.69
C LYS A 466 34.20 14.67 -1.58
N ALA A 467 33.98 14.24 -0.33
CA ALA A 467 34.80 14.66 0.80
C ALA A 467 36.07 13.79 0.93
N SER A 468 37.14 14.37 1.45
CA SER A 468 38.40 13.70 1.73
C SER A 468 38.27 12.69 2.88
N PRO A 469 39.16 11.68 2.97
CA PRO A 469 39.19 10.74 4.08
C PRO A 469 39.24 11.42 5.45
N GLU A 470 40.00 12.50 5.60
CA GLU A 470 40.13 13.24 6.86
C GLU A 470 38.81 13.91 7.26
N THR A 471 38.08 14.47 6.28
CA THR A 471 36.76 15.07 6.52
C THR A 471 35.73 14.00 6.91
N LYS A 472 35.81 12.81 6.29
CA LYS A 472 34.98 11.65 6.65
C LYS A 472 35.26 11.19 8.08
N GLU A 473 36.52 11.09 8.46
CA GLU A 473 36.93 10.66 9.80
C GLU A 473 36.51 11.67 10.88
N LYS A 474 36.61 12.97 10.59
CA LYS A 474 36.11 14.03 11.47
C LYS A 474 34.59 13.94 11.68
N LEU A 475 33.81 13.80 10.61
CA LEU A 475 32.36 13.61 10.71
C LEU A 475 32.02 12.29 11.43
N CYS A 476 32.77 11.22 11.16
CA CYS A 476 32.59 9.93 11.83
C CYS A 476 32.81 10.05 13.34
N SER A 477 33.82 10.81 13.78
CA SER A 477 34.11 11.03 15.20
C SER A 477 32.99 11.83 15.89
N GLU A 478 32.47 12.87 15.22
CA GLU A 478 31.36 13.67 15.74
C GLU A 478 30.04 12.89 15.80
N LEU A 479 29.79 12.01 14.84
CA LEU A 479 28.62 11.11 14.87
C LEU A 479 28.79 9.99 15.91
N ALA A 480 30.00 9.46 16.07
CA ALA A 480 30.30 8.43 17.04
C ALA A 480 30.07 8.92 18.48
N SER A 481 30.39 10.19 18.79
CA SER A 481 30.11 10.77 20.10
C SER A 481 28.61 10.84 20.43
N ARG A 482 27.73 10.85 19.42
CA ARG A 482 26.27 10.81 19.62
C ARG A 482 25.73 9.42 19.95
N LEU A 483 26.52 8.37 19.74
CA LEU A 483 26.15 7.01 20.12
C LEU A 483 26.11 6.82 21.65
N ASP A 484 26.87 7.64 22.38
CA ASP A 484 26.88 7.71 23.84
C ASP A 484 25.73 8.56 24.41
N SER A 485 24.87 9.13 23.55
CA SER A 485 23.70 9.89 23.99
C SER A 485 22.81 9.06 24.90
N ARG A 486 22.03 9.70 25.76
CA ARG A 486 20.97 9.00 26.51
C ARG A 486 19.73 8.74 25.66
N TYR A 487 19.56 9.47 24.54
CA TYR A 487 18.36 9.43 23.71
C TYR A 487 18.47 8.39 22.59
N THR A 488 17.53 7.46 22.54
CA THR A 488 17.44 6.37 21.56
C THR A 488 17.29 6.91 20.14
N VAL A 489 16.51 7.98 19.96
CA VAL A 489 16.28 8.60 18.64
C VAL A 489 17.57 9.19 18.07
N GLU A 490 18.34 9.89 18.90
CA GLU A 490 19.63 10.47 18.51
C GLU A 490 20.63 9.37 18.13
N LYS A 491 20.72 8.29 18.91
CA LYS A 491 21.53 7.10 18.57
C LYS A 491 21.12 6.53 17.22
N MET A 492 19.83 6.29 17.00
CA MET A 492 19.31 5.70 15.76
C MET A 492 19.68 6.56 14.54
N ARG A 493 19.54 7.88 14.63
CA ARG A 493 19.93 8.78 13.54
C ARG A 493 21.43 8.79 13.32
N ALA A 494 22.23 8.85 14.40
CA ALA A 494 23.67 8.81 14.30
C ALA A 494 24.15 7.53 13.62
N ILE A 495 23.59 6.37 13.99
CA ILE A 495 23.83 5.08 13.34
C ILE A 495 23.50 5.15 11.84
N GLN A 496 22.31 5.65 11.48
CA GLN A 496 21.91 5.79 10.07
C GLN A 496 22.86 6.68 9.27
N SER A 497 23.33 7.78 9.87
CA SER A 497 24.30 8.68 9.26
C SER A 497 25.67 8.00 9.11
N LEU A 498 26.14 7.27 10.12
CA LEU A 498 27.40 6.51 10.10
C LEU A 498 27.45 5.50 8.96
N GLY A 499 26.33 4.84 8.64
CA GLY A 499 26.25 3.91 7.50
C GLY A 499 26.65 4.51 6.14
N ARG A 500 26.64 5.84 5.99
CA ARG A 500 27.02 6.54 4.75
C ARG A 500 28.52 6.86 4.65
N LEU A 501 29.27 6.67 5.74
CA LEU A 501 30.69 7.03 5.84
C LEU A 501 31.66 5.90 5.43
N GLY A 502 31.14 4.74 5.04
CA GLY A 502 31.97 3.60 4.63
C GLY A 502 32.63 2.92 5.82
N ALA A 503 33.92 2.55 5.69
CA ALA A 503 34.62 1.71 6.67
C ALA A 503 34.64 2.30 8.10
N CYS A 504 35.00 3.58 8.26
CA CYS A 504 35.01 4.21 9.59
C CYS A 504 33.61 4.23 10.23
N GLY A 505 32.57 4.44 9.42
CA GLY A 505 31.18 4.39 9.86
C GLY A 505 30.70 2.98 10.26
N ILE A 506 31.17 1.95 9.55
CA ILE A 506 30.92 0.53 9.89
C ILE A 506 31.54 0.22 11.27
N GLU A 507 32.81 0.58 11.47
CA GLU A 507 33.50 0.35 12.74
C GLU A 507 32.81 1.10 13.89
N ALA A 508 32.47 2.38 13.70
CA ALA A 508 31.77 3.18 14.70
C ALA A 508 30.39 2.60 15.05
N SER A 509 29.59 2.21 14.05
CA SER A 509 28.26 1.62 14.25
C SER A 509 28.32 0.27 14.99
N SER A 510 29.40 -0.49 14.79
CA SER A 510 29.58 -1.80 15.43
C SER A 510 29.75 -1.71 16.96
N LYS A 511 30.27 -0.60 17.48
CA LYS A 511 30.46 -0.40 18.93
C LYS A 511 29.14 -0.42 19.72
N VAL A 512 28.02 -0.17 19.04
CA VAL A 512 26.68 -0.12 19.65
C VAL A 512 26.02 -1.51 19.71
N LEU A 513 26.65 -2.55 19.16
CA LEU A 513 26.10 -3.90 19.22
C LEU A 513 26.05 -4.47 20.65
N ASP A 514 26.80 -3.90 21.59
CA ASP A 514 26.75 -4.24 23.01
C ASP A 514 25.69 -3.45 23.80
N ASN A 515 24.89 -2.60 23.13
CA ASN A 515 23.88 -1.79 23.79
C ASN A 515 22.73 -2.64 24.36
N LYS A 516 22.18 -2.21 25.50
CA LYS A 516 21.04 -2.89 26.14
C LYS A 516 19.74 -2.76 25.31
N ASP A 517 19.58 -1.65 24.59
CA ASP A 517 18.40 -1.40 23.77
C ASP A 517 18.42 -2.26 22.50
N VAL A 518 17.46 -3.18 22.41
CA VAL A 518 17.27 -4.10 21.28
C VAL A 518 16.95 -3.35 19.98
N GLY A 519 16.20 -2.25 20.05
CA GLY A 519 15.88 -1.40 18.91
C GLY A 519 17.12 -0.73 18.32
N VAL A 520 18.01 -0.21 19.18
CA VAL A 520 19.29 0.38 18.76
C VAL A 520 20.19 -0.67 18.10
N LYS A 521 20.33 -1.85 18.72
CA LYS A 521 21.11 -2.95 18.14
C LYS A 521 20.62 -3.35 16.75
N ARG A 522 19.30 -3.48 16.58
CA ARG A 522 18.68 -3.79 15.28
C ARG A 522 18.96 -2.71 14.25
N GLU A 523 18.89 -1.43 14.60
CA GLU A 523 19.18 -0.35 13.66
C GLU A 523 20.66 -0.34 13.23
N ALA A 524 21.58 -0.64 14.15
CA ALA A 524 23.00 -0.83 13.83
C ALA A 524 23.20 -1.97 12.82
N VAL A 525 22.66 -3.15 13.11
CA VAL A 525 22.74 -4.33 12.24
C VAL A 525 22.15 -4.07 10.85
N ARG A 526 20.98 -3.42 10.80
CA ARG A 526 20.33 -3.02 9.55
C ARG A 526 21.20 -2.06 8.74
N THR A 527 21.79 -1.07 9.40
CA THR A 527 22.66 -0.08 8.77
C THR A 527 23.91 -0.75 8.20
N LEU A 528 24.52 -1.66 8.95
CA LEU A 528 25.64 -2.47 8.51
C LEU A 528 25.31 -3.24 7.22
N GLY A 529 24.13 -3.88 7.15
CA GLY A 529 23.66 -4.54 5.92
C GLY A 529 23.48 -3.60 4.73
N LYS A 530 22.93 -2.40 4.96
CA LYS A 530 22.73 -1.37 3.91
C LYS A 530 24.05 -0.89 3.28
N THR A 531 25.18 -1.02 3.98
CA THR A 531 26.49 -0.67 3.42
C THR A 531 26.92 -1.60 2.29
N LYS A 532 26.36 -2.82 2.22
CA LYS A 532 26.74 -3.90 1.28
C LYS A 532 28.25 -4.20 1.28
N SER A 533 28.94 -3.87 2.37
CA SER A 533 30.38 -4.06 2.51
C SER A 533 30.69 -5.35 3.24
N GLU A 534 31.67 -6.11 2.75
CA GLU A 534 32.16 -7.30 3.45
C GLU A 534 32.84 -6.98 4.79
N ILE A 535 33.30 -5.75 5.00
CA ILE A 535 33.86 -5.29 6.28
C ILE A 535 32.82 -5.48 7.40
N ALA A 536 31.53 -5.31 7.09
CA ALA A 536 30.45 -5.48 8.05
C ALA A 536 30.25 -6.94 8.49
N LEU A 537 30.74 -7.95 7.74
CA LEU A 537 30.48 -9.36 8.02
C LEU A 537 31.03 -9.81 9.38
N ALA A 538 32.19 -9.28 9.79
CA ALA A 538 32.76 -9.57 11.11
C ALA A 538 31.80 -9.15 12.24
N HIS A 539 31.19 -7.97 12.12
CA HIS A 539 30.24 -7.44 13.09
C HIS A 539 28.87 -8.11 13.02
N LEU A 540 28.39 -8.44 11.82
CA LEU A 540 27.15 -9.20 11.63
C LEU A 540 27.26 -10.61 12.21
N THR A 541 28.45 -11.22 12.20
CA THR A 541 28.70 -12.51 12.86
C THR A 541 28.50 -12.42 14.37
N ALA A 542 28.95 -11.32 15.00
CA ALA A 542 28.67 -11.08 16.42
C ALA A 542 27.17 -10.91 16.68
N ALA A 543 26.45 -10.18 15.81
CA ALA A 543 25.01 -10.00 15.93
C ALA A 543 24.20 -11.30 15.72
N LEU A 544 24.70 -12.26 14.96
CA LEU A 544 24.13 -13.62 14.87
C LEU A 544 24.27 -14.40 16.20
N GLY A 545 25.15 -13.98 17.10
CA GLY A 545 25.29 -14.56 18.44
C GLY A 545 24.38 -13.94 19.50
N ASP A 546 23.62 -12.88 19.18
CA ASP A 546 22.84 -12.12 20.16
C ASP A 546 21.77 -12.98 20.85
N GLU A 547 21.56 -12.72 22.15
CA GLU A 547 20.54 -13.43 22.94
C GLU A 547 19.13 -13.25 22.35
N ASN A 548 18.83 -12.04 21.88
CA ASN A 548 17.54 -11.69 21.32
C ASN A 548 17.41 -12.15 19.86
N PHE A 549 16.45 -13.03 19.60
CA PHE A 549 16.22 -13.57 18.25
C PHE A 549 15.84 -12.49 17.22
N SER A 550 15.29 -11.35 17.65
CA SER A 550 14.93 -10.25 16.74
C SER A 550 16.17 -9.56 16.16
N VAL A 551 17.27 -9.48 16.93
CA VAL A 551 18.57 -8.98 16.45
C VAL A 551 19.16 -9.96 15.45
N ARG A 552 19.10 -11.28 15.75
CA ARG A 552 19.58 -12.33 14.84
C ARG A 552 18.84 -12.33 13.51
N ILE A 553 17.51 -12.20 13.50
CA ILE A 553 16.72 -12.05 12.26
C ILE A 553 17.20 -10.85 11.44
N GLU A 554 17.42 -9.70 12.08
CA GLU A 554 17.90 -8.50 11.38
C GLU A 554 19.31 -8.72 10.80
N ALA A 555 20.17 -9.50 11.48
CA ALA A 555 21.50 -9.86 10.98
C ALA A 555 21.42 -10.78 9.76
N VAL A 556 20.49 -11.74 9.73
CA VAL A 556 20.22 -12.58 8.55
C VAL A 556 19.79 -11.71 7.36
N LYS A 557 18.88 -10.75 7.59
CA LYS A 557 18.46 -9.80 6.54
C LYS A 557 19.62 -8.94 6.04
N ALA A 558 20.50 -8.49 6.94
CA ALA A 558 21.69 -7.73 6.59
C ALA A 558 22.69 -8.57 5.76
N LEU A 559 22.89 -9.85 6.11
CA LEU A 559 23.71 -10.78 5.33
C LEU A 559 23.13 -11.03 3.93
N SER A 560 21.81 -11.20 3.82
CA SER A 560 21.11 -11.30 2.53
C SER A 560 21.36 -10.07 1.64
N ALA A 561 21.36 -8.87 2.24
CA ALA A 561 21.62 -7.62 1.51
C ALA A 561 23.06 -7.48 1.02
N ILE A 562 24.04 -8.07 1.71
CA ILE A 562 25.45 -8.14 1.28
C ILE A 562 25.61 -9.19 0.17
N GLY A 563 25.07 -10.39 0.37
CA GLY A 563 24.95 -11.41 -0.67
C GLY A 563 26.27 -12.00 -1.18
N SER A 564 27.39 -11.82 -0.47
CA SER A 564 28.68 -12.42 -0.87
C SER A 564 28.79 -13.89 -0.45
N GLU A 565 29.76 -14.63 -1.01
CA GLU A 565 29.98 -16.05 -0.68
C GLU A 565 30.16 -16.26 0.83
N ARG A 566 30.91 -15.38 1.49
CA ARG A 566 31.07 -15.43 2.95
C ARG A 566 29.77 -15.15 3.70
N ALA A 567 28.88 -14.32 3.16
CA ALA A 567 27.55 -14.12 3.73
C ALA A 567 26.69 -15.39 3.60
N ILE A 568 26.81 -16.13 2.49
CA ILE A 568 26.12 -17.41 2.26
C ILE A 568 26.63 -18.47 3.25
N GLU A 569 27.93 -18.55 3.51
CA GLU A 569 28.51 -19.44 4.53
C GLU A 569 27.92 -19.14 5.92
N LEU A 570 27.83 -17.85 6.30
CA LEU A 570 27.23 -17.45 7.57
C LEU A 570 25.74 -17.82 7.63
N LEU A 571 24.97 -17.58 6.57
CA LEU A 571 23.55 -17.95 6.50
C LEU A 571 23.34 -19.46 6.58
N THR A 572 24.26 -20.25 6.03
CA THR A 572 24.23 -21.73 6.12
C THR A 572 24.30 -22.19 7.57
N ASN A 573 25.16 -21.58 8.38
CA ASN A 573 25.24 -21.89 9.82
C ASN A 573 23.96 -21.51 10.58
N VAL A 574 23.27 -20.44 10.15
CA VAL A 574 22.02 -19.97 10.77
C VAL A 574 20.84 -20.93 10.56
N LEU A 575 20.90 -21.83 9.57
CA LEU A 575 19.94 -22.92 9.44
C LEU A 575 19.92 -23.84 10.69
N GLY A 576 20.95 -23.78 11.55
CA GLY A 576 20.99 -24.44 12.85
C GLY A 576 20.52 -23.60 14.05
N ASP A 577 19.97 -22.39 13.85
CA ASP A 577 19.59 -21.49 14.96
C ASP A 577 18.55 -22.12 15.89
N ARG A 578 18.67 -21.85 17.19
CA ARG A 578 17.73 -22.31 18.24
C ARG A 578 16.29 -21.84 18.02
N ASN A 579 16.08 -20.70 17.36
CA ASN A 579 14.76 -20.13 17.12
C ASN A 579 14.27 -20.44 15.70
N ARG A 580 13.08 -21.03 15.60
CA ARG A 580 12.44 -21.40 14.32
C ARG A 580 12.29 -20.25 13.33
N ALA A 581 11.99 -19.03 13.82
CA ALA A 581 11.78 -17.88 12.95
C ALA A 581 13.09 -17.41 12.31
N VAL A 582 14.21 -17.54 13.01
CA VAL A 582 15.55 -17.23 12.48
C VAL A 582 15.92 -18.22 11.38
N ARG A 583 15.65 -19.52 11.57
CA ARG A 583 15.89 -20.56 10.55
C ARG A 583 15.10 -20.32 9.26
N LEU A 584 13.82 -19.97 9.38
CA LEU A 584 12.97 -19.65 8.23
C LEU A 584 13.49 -18.41 7.47
N GLU A 585 13.85 -17.34 8.19
CA GLU A 585 14.41 -16.15 7.54
C GLU A 585 15.72 -16.46 6.81
N ALA A 586 16.56 -17.38 7.32
CA ALA A 586 17.76 -17.80 6.62
C ALA A 586 17.47 -18.50 5.29
N THR A 587 16.43 -19.35 5.22
CA THR A 587 16.00 -19.95 3.93
C THR A 587 15.51 -18.90 2.93
N ASP A 588 14.75 -17.90 3.40
CA ASP A 588 14.30 -16.79 2.56
C ASP A 588 15.47 -15.88 2.11
N ALA A 589 16.43 -15.64 2.99
CA ALA A 589 17.64 -14.87 2.70
C ALA A 589 18.48 -15.52 1.59
N LEU A 590 18.66 -16.85 1.64
CA LEU A 590 19.41 -17.60 0.64
C LEU A 590 18.73 -17.56 -0.74
N VAL A 591 17.40 -17.68 -0.81
CA VAL A 591 16.68 -17.54 -2.10
C VAL A 591 16.75 -16.13 -2.65
N LYS A 592 16.66 -15.11 -1.80
CA LYS A 592 16.81 -13.71 -2.23
C LYS A 592 18.20 -13.43 -2.83
N ILE A 593 19.25 -14.08 -2.32
CA ILE A 593 20.59 -14.00 -2.92
C ILE A 593 20.59 -14.66 -4.30
N GLY A 594 19.97 -15.82 -4.44
CA GLY A 594 19.74 -16.49 -5.73
C GLY A 594 21.00 -16.93 -6.47
N SER A 595 22.17 -16.84 -5.85
CA SER A 595 23.42 -17.33 -6.44
C SER A 595 23.42 -18.86 -6.50
N LYS A 596 24.24 -19.42 -7.40
CA LYS A 596 24.40 -20.88 -7.51
C LYS A 596 24.76 -21.53 -6.17
N SER A 597 25.70 -20.94 -5.42
CA SER A 597 26.10 -21.42 -4.10
C SER A 597 24.94 -21.39 -3.08
N ALA A 598 24.12 -20.34 -3.09
CA ALA A 598 22.96 -20.24 -2.20
C ALA A 598 21.88 -21.28 -2.54
N LEU A 599 21.66 -21.55 -3.83
CA LEU A 599 20.75 -22.61 -4.28
C LEU A 599 21.25 -24.01 -3.89
N GLU A 600 22.56 -24.27 -4.00
CA GLU A 600 23.16 -25.55 -3.56
C GLU A 600 22.95 -25.79 -2.05
N VAL A 601 23.09 -24.76 -1.22
CA VAL A 601 22.79 -24.84 0.23
C VAL A 601 21.32 -25.19 0.47
N LEU A 602 20.40 -24.56 -0.25
CA LEU A 602 18.97 -24.82 -0.11
C LEU A 602 18.57 -26.21 -0.58
N VAL A 603 19.17 -26.71 -1.66
CA VAL A 603 18.97 -28.09 -2.13
C VAL A 603 19.42 -29.09 -1.07
N SER A 604 20.60 -28.86 -0.46
CA SER A 604 21.07 -29.68 0.67
C SER A 604 20.11 -29.61 1.88
N ALA A 605 19.53 -28.44 2.15
CA ALA A 605 18.58 -28.24 3.24
C ALA A 605 17.24 -29.00 3.05
N LEU A 606 16.94 -29.54 1.87
CA LEU A 606 15.80 -30.46 1.65
C LEU A 606 15.95 -31.77 2.44
N GLY A 607 17.19 -32.18 2.73
CA GLY A 607 17.50 -33.35 3.57
C GLY A 607 17.62 -33.02 5.06
N ALA A 608 17.30 -31.79 5.49
CA ALA A 608 17.46 -31.40 6.88
C ALA A 608 16.55 -32.22 7.82
N LYS A 609 17.12 -32.65 8.96
CA LYS A 609 16.38 -33.33 10.03
C LYS A 609 15.30 -32.45 10.66
N ASP A 610 15.53 -31.13 10.70
CA ASP A 610 14.56 -30.18 11.21
C ASP A 610 13.48 -29.90 10.16
N ASP A 611 12.23 -30.20 10.50
CA ASP A 611 11.09 -30.05 9.59
C ASP A 611 10.88 -28.61 9.12
N PHE A 612 11.20 -27.61 9.95
CA PHE A 612 11.04 -26.21 9.56
C PHE A 612 12.09 -25.77 8.56
N VAL A 613 13.35 -26.17 8.71
CA VAL A 613 14.40 -25.93 7.71
C VAL A 613 14.03 -26.57 6.38
N ARG A 614 13.56 -27.82 6.42
CA ARG A 614 13.15 -28.56 5.22
C ARG A 614 11.97 -27.90 4.51
N LEU A 615 10.90 -27.58 5.23
CA LEU A 615 9.73 -26.88 4.67
C LEU A 615 10.08 -25.47 4.18
N GLY A 616 10.96 -24.77 4.91
CA GLY A 616 11.50 -23.48 4.50
C GLY A 616 12.24 -23.58 3.16
N ALA A 617 13.14 -24.56 3.03
CA ALA A 617 13.87 -24.82 1.79
C ALA A 617 12.95 -25.18 0.61
N ILE A 618 11.94 -26.04 0.83
CA ILE A 618 10.94 -26.39 -0.20
C ILE A 618 10.21 -25.14 -0.68
N GLY A 619 9.66 -24.36 0.26
CA GLY A 619 8.89 -23.16 -0.09
C GLY A 619 9.76 -22.09 -0.75
N ALA A 620 10.99 -21.93 -0.28
CA ALA A 620 11.93 -20.98 -0.85
C ALA A 620 12.32 -21.39 -2.28
N LEU A 621 12.74 -22.64 -2.51
CA LEU A 621 13.10 -23.16 -3.83
C LEU A 621 11.91 -23.17 -4.79
N GLY A 622 10.69 -23.42 -4.29
CA GLY A 622 9.46 -23.31 -5.08
C GLY A 622 9.17 -21.89 -5.60
N ARG A 623 9.69 -20.85 -4.92
CA ARG A 623 9.61 -19.44 -5.35
C ARG A 623 10.86 -18.97 -6.10
N ALA A 624 11.88 -19.83 -6.24
CA ALA A 624 13.13 -19.47 -6.90
C ALA A 624 12.94 -19.35 -8.43
N ASN A 625 13.90 -18.72 -9.10
CA ASN A 625 13.89 -18.58 -10.55
C ASN A 625 14.02 -19.96 -11.23
N PRO A 626 13.03 -20.40 -12.04
CA PRO A 626 13.06 -21.72 -12.68
C PRO A 626 14.27 -21.96 -13.59
N ARG A 627 14.87 -20.89 -14.13
CA ARG A 627 16.06 -21.02 -14.99
C ARG A 627 17.29 -21.52 -14.25
N GLU A 628 17.40 -21.19 -12.97
CA GLU A 628 18.58 -21.44 -12.14
C GLU A 628 18.37 -22.63 -11.19
N ALA A 629 17.15 -22.78 -10.65
CA ALA A 629 16.84 -23.81 -9.64
C ALA A 629 16.38 -25.15 -10.22
N ALA A 630 15.86 -25.21 -11.46
CA ALA A 630 15.27 -26.44 -11.98
C ALA A 630 16.27 -27.59 -12.17
N ASP A 631 17.45 -27.33 -12.75
CA ASP A 631 18.44 -28.40 -13.00
C ASP A 631 19.01 -28.99 -11.69
N PRO A 632 19.39 -28.17 -10.69
CA PRO A 632 19.78 -28.69 -9.37
C PRO A 632 18.69 -29.54 -8.71
N LEU A 633 17.43 -29.11 -8.79
CA LEU A 633 16.32 -29.85 -8.20
C LEU A 633 16.00 -31.15 -8.95
N ILE A 634 16.11 -31.18 -10.28
CA ILE A 634 15.95 -32.42 -11.08
C ILE A 634 17.03 -33.42 -10.68
N LYS A 635 18.27 -32.96 -10.46
CA LYS A 635 19.34 -33.82 -9.96
C LYS A 635 19.05 -34.32 -8.53
N ALA A 636 18.59 -33.44 -7.64
CA ALA A 636 18.23 -33.79 -6.27
C ALA A 636 17.07 -34.81 -6.18
N PHE A 637 16.13 -34.75 -7.12
CA PHE A 637 15.05 -35.73 -7.24
C PHE A 637 15.54 -37.16 -7.55
N GLN A 638 16.75 -37.29 -8.10
CA GLN A 638 17.40 -38.57 -8.42
C GLN A 638 18.36 -39.05 -7.32
N GLU A 639 18.51 -38.32 -6.21
CA GLU A 639 19.36 -38.74 -5.09
C GLU A 639 18.73 -39.89 -4.30
N GLU A 640 19.52 -40.59 -3.49
CA GLU A 640 19.03 -41.73 -2.68
C GLU A 640 18.18 -41.28 -1.47
N ASP A 641 18.43 -40.10 -0.93
CA ASP A 641 17.76 -39.61 0.29
C ASP A 641 16.28 -39.28 0.02
N LYS A 642 15.39 -40.01 0.69
CA LYS A 642 13.92 -39.87 0.54
C LYS A 642 13.41 -38.45 0.81
N LEU A 643 13.98 -37.74 1.80
CA LEU A 643 13.55 -36.38 2.15
C LEU A 643 13.97 -35.38 1.08
N VAL A 644 15.20 -35.51 0.57
CA VAL A 644 15.71 -34.67 -0.53
C VAL A 644 14.84 -34.86 -1.78
N ARG A 645 14.55 -36.11 -2.15
CA ARG A 645 13.69 -36.42 -3.32
C ARG A 645 12.30 -35.81 -3.19
N LEU A 646 11.65 -35.98 -2.03
CA LEU A 646 10.33 -35.41 -1.78
C LEU A 646 10.36 -33.89 -1.83
N GLY A 647 11.32 -33.28 -1.15
CA GLY A 647 11.47 -31.83 -1.14
C GLY A 647 11.73 -31.26 -2.54
N ALA A 648 12.55 -31.95 -3.34
CA ALA A 648 12.86 -31.55 -4.71
C ALA A 648 11.64 -31.65 -5.63
N ALA A 649 10.89 -32.76 -5.56
CA ALA A 649 9.67 -32.94 -6.31
C ALA A 649 8.61 -31.88 -5.95
N GLU A 650 8.46 -31.58 -4.66
CA GLU A 650 7.51 -30.57 -4.20
C GLU A 650 7.91 -29.16 -4.62
N ALA A 651 9.19 -28.79 -4.50
CA ALA A 651 9.71 -27.50 -4.97
C ALA A 651 9.54 -27.34 -6.48
N LEU A 652 9.88 -28.36 -7.28
CA LEU A 652 9.69 -28.35 -8.74
C LEU A 652 8.22 -28.20 -9.15
N GLY A 653 7.32 -28.91 -8.47
CA GLY A 653 5.89 -28.80 -8.69
C GLY A 653 5.33 -27.43 -8.32
N GLN A 654 5.74 -26.86 -7.18
CA GLN A 654 5.34 -25.49 -6.78
C GLN A 654 5.88 -24.42 -7.73
N MET A 655 7.10 -24.63 -8.24
CA MET A 655 7.76 -23.75 -9.20
C MET A 655 7.13 -23.79 -10.60
N GLY A 656 6.39 -24.86 -10.94
CA GLY A 656 5.72 -25.01 -12.24
C GLY A 656 6.70 -25.18 -13.42
N SER A 657 7.88 -25.75 -13.20
CA SER A 657 8.91 -25.84 -14.24
C SER A 657 8.62 -26.96 -15.25
N GLU A 658 8.36 -26.60 -16.50
CA GLU A 658 8.18 -27.56 -17.60
C GLU A 658 9.39 -28.49 -17.81
N ARG A 659 10.59 -28.06 -17.41
CA ARG A 659 11.82 -28.87 -17.53
C ARG A 659 11.76 -30.15 -16.70
N ALA A 660 10.92 -30.19 -15.67
CA ALA A 660 10.75 -31.34 -14.79
C ALA A 660 9.73 -32.37 -15.31
N VAL A 661 9.00 -32.08 -16.39
CA VAL A 661 7.94 -32.96 -16.91
C VAL A 661 8.49 -34.33 -17.34
N GLU A 662 9.51 -34.37 -18.20
CA GLU A 662 10.10 -35.65 -18.66
C GLU A 662 10.69 -36.48 -17.51
N PRO A 663 11.48 -35.91 -16.57
CA PRO A 663 11.90 -36.64 -15.37
C PRO A 663 10.75 -37.23 -14.55
N PHE A 664 9.67 -36.49 -14.34
CA PHE A 664 8.52 -37.01 -13.60
C PHE A 664 7.75 -38.07 -14.38
N LEU A 665 7.61 -37.94 -15.70
CA LEU A 665 6.99 -38.96 -16.54
C LEU A 665 7.70 -40.31 -16.45
N ALA A 666 9.04 -40.29 -16.39
CA ALA A 666 9.82 -41.51 -16.16
C ALA A 666 9.55 -42.11 -14.76
N ALA A 667 9.44 -41.27 -13.73
CA ALA A 667 9.18 -41.69 -12.35
C ALA A 667 7.77 -42.25 -12.11
N LEU A 668 6.82 -42.04 -13.03
CA LEU A 668 5.50 -42.70 -12.98
C LEU A 668 5.57 -44.23 -13.13
N LYS A 669 6.70 -44.77 -13.60
CA LYS A 669 6.92 -46.22 -13.77
C LYS A 669 7.81 -46.84 -12.70
N ASP A 670 8.13 -46.08 -11.66
CA ASP A 670 8.99 -46.53 -10.55
C ASP A 670 8.31 -47.66 -9.76
N GLU A 671 9.10 -48.59 -9.20
CA GLU A 671 8.57 -49.69 -8.39
C GLU A 671 7.97 -49.19 -7.06
N ASP A 672 8.51 -48.10 -6.51
CA ASP A 672 8.05 -47.49 -5.26
C ASP A 672 6.79 -46.64 -5.49
N GLU A 673 5.69 -47.02 -4.83
CA GLU A 673 4.41 -46.29 -4.91
C GLU A 673 4.52 -44.83 -4.46
N PHE A 674 5.45 -44.52 -3.55
CA PHE A 674 5.64 -43.17 -3.05
C PHE A 674 6.26 -42.27 -4.12
N VAL A 675 7.18 -42.82 -4.92
CA VAL A 675 7.81 -42.12 -6.04
C VAL A 675 6.80 -41.82 -7.13
N ARG A 676 5.98 -42.81 -7.49
CA ARG A 676 4.88 -42.63 -8.44
C ARG A 676 3.90 -41.55 -7.94
N TRP A 677 3.49 -41.63 -6.67
CA TRP A 677 2.58 -40.65 -6.06
C TRP A 677 3.13 -39.21 -6.11
N MET A 678 4.40 -39.02 -5.74
CA MET A 678 5.05 -37.70 -5.80
C MET A 678 5.14 -37.15 -7.22
N ALA A 679 5.54 -37.99 -8.17
CA ALA A 679 5.63 -37.61 -9.58
C ALA A 679 4.25 -37.21 -10.13
N THR A 680 3.20 -37.99 -9.84
CA THR A 680 1.81 -37.66 -10.21
C THR A 680 1.37 -36.32 -9.62
N LYS A 681 1.63 -36.08 -8.33
CA LYS A 681 1.29 -34.83 -7.66
C LYS A 681 2.05 -33.63 -8.24
N ALA A 682 3.34 -33.78 -8.51
CA ALA A 682 4.17 -32.71 -9.06
C ALA A 682 3.75 -32.36 -10.50
N LEU A 683 3.50 -33.38 -11.33
CA LEU A 683 2.98 -33.21 -12.70
C LEU A 683 1.62 -32.50 -12.72
N GLY A 684 0.71 -32.87 -11.82
CA GLY A 684 -0.59 -32.20 -11.67
C GLY A 684 -0.46 -30.71 -11.30
N LYS A 685 0.56 -30.34 -10.50
CA LYS A 685 0.85 -28.93 -10.17
C LYS A 685 1.47 -28.15 -11.34
N ILE A 686 2.26 -28.79 -12.20
CA ILE A 686 2.89 -28.15 -13.37
C ILE A 686 1.85 -27.80 -14.45
N LYS A 687 0.76 -28.57 -14.53
CA LYS A 687 -0.36 -28.36 -15.48
C LYS A 687 0.04 -28.41 -16.97
N SER A 688 0.86 -29.38 -17.37
CA SER A 688 1.24 -29.54 -18.79
C SER A 688 0.28 -30.46 -19.55
N ASP A 689 -0.21 -30.01 -20.70
CA ASP A 689 -1.12 -30.76 -21.58
C ASP A 689 -0.54 -32.10 -22.07
N LYS A 690 0.80 -32.21 -22.12
CA LYS A 690 1.56 -33.41 -22.54
C LYS A 690 1.33 -34.63 -21.65
N ILE A 691 0.71 -34.47 -20.49
CA ILE A 691 0.60 -35.50 -19.45
C ILE A 691 -0.76 -36.23 -19.50
N SER A 692 -1.73 -35.69 -20.25
CA SER A 692 -3.12 -36.16 -20.31
C SER A 692 -3.25 -37.67 -20.62
N ASP A 693 -2.58 -38.16 -21.66
CA ASP A 693 -2.60 -39.60 -22.01
C ASP A 693 -1.94 -40.49 -20.94
N SER A 694 -0.95 -39.97 -20.21
CA SER A 694 -0.22 -40.74 -19.18
C SER A 694 -1.02 -40.87 -17.88
N PHE A 695 -1.85 -39.89 -17.53
CA PHE A 695 -2.68 -39.96 -16.32
C PHE A 695 -3.85 -40.94 -16.43
N THR A 696 -4.32 -41.22 -17.65
CA THR A 696 -5.32 -42.27 -17.90
C THR A 696 -4.82 -43.64 -17.42
N ASP A 697 -3.58 -43.99 -17.71
CA ASP A 697 -2.99 -45.27 -17.28
C ASP A 697 -2.84 -45.34 -15.74
N ILE A 698 -2.57 -44.19 -15.10
CA ILE A 698 -2.32 -44.12 -13.65
C ILE A 698 -3.60 -44.26 -12.83
N LEU A 699 -4.77 -43.95 -13.39
CA LEU A 699 -6.04 -44.26 -12.74
C LEU A 699 -6.22 -45.77 -12.48
N GLY A 700 -5.45 -46.63 -13.15
CA GLY A 700 -5.38 -48.07 -12.88
C GLY A 700 -4.25 -48.50 -11.92
N ASP A 701 -3.55 -47.58 -11.26
CA ASP A 701 -2.43 -47.93 -10.37
C ASP A 701 -2.88 -48.80 -9.18
N LYS A 702 -2.00 -49.71 -8.75
CA LYS A 702 -2.25 -50.59 -7.60
C LYS A 702 -2.46 -49.82 -6.30
N SER A 703 -1.85 -48.64 -6.17
CA SER A 703 -1.92 -47.80 -4.97
C SER A 703 -3.07 -46.81 -5.03
N ARG A 704 -3.98 -46.90 -4.04
CA ARG A 704 -5.08 -45.92 -3.84
C ARG A 704 -4.61 -44.47 -3.77
N PHE A 705 -3.42 -44.22 -3.22
CA PHE A 705 -2.87 -42.86 -3.10
C PHE A 705 -2.49 -42.29 -4.45
N VAL A 706 -1.91 -43.12 -5.33
CA VAL A 706 -1.53 -42.76 -6.69
C VAL A 706 -2.78 -42.51 -7.54
N ARG A 707 -3.76 -43.42 -7.50
CA ARG A 707 -5.05 -43.27 -8.21
C ARG A 707 -5.76 -41.98 -7.83
N ARG A 708 -5.81 -41.67 -6.53
CA ARG A 708 -6.44 -40.44 -6.01
C ARG A 708 -5.77 -39.18 -6.55
N GLU A 709 -4.44 -39.10 -6.54
CA GLU A 709 -3.75 -37.93 -7.08
C GLU A 709 -3.87 -37.85 -8.60
N ALA A 710 -3.95 -38.96 -9.31
CA ALA A 710 -4.21 -38.96 -10.76
C ALA A 710 -5.59 -38.38 -11.08
N ALA A 711 -6.64 -38.78 -10.34
CA ALA A 711 -7.97 -38.20 -10.49
C ALA A 711 -7.97 -36.68 -10.27
N LYS A 712 -7.27 -36.19 -9.23
CA LYS A 712 -7.11 -34.75 -8.98
C LYS A 712 -6.34 -34.04 -10.10
N ALA A 713 -5.21 -34.62 -10.53
CA ALA A 713 -4.38 -34.04 -11.58
C ALA A 713 -5.15 -33.94 -12.91
N LEU A 714 -6.00 -34.92 -13.23
CA LEU A 714 -6.86 -34.90 -14.41
C LEU A 714 -7.95 -33.82 -14.37
N GLY A 715 -8.45 -33.47 -13.18
CA GLY A 715 -9.32 -32.31 -13.01
C GLY A 715 -8.64 -30.99 -13.39
N VAL A 716 -7.33 -30.89 -13.13
CA VAL A 716 -6.53 -29.68 -13.33
C VAL A 716 -5.97 -29.53 -14.76
N VAL A 717 -5.59 -30.63 -15.43
CA VAL A 717 -4.88 -30.61 -16.74
C VAL A 717 -5.82 -30.48 -17.95
N GLY A 718 -7.09 -30.87 -17.84
CA GLY A 718 -8.15 -30.55 -18.82
C GLY A 718 -7.94 -31.04 -20.27
N SER A 719 -8.53 -32.19 -20.62
CA SER A 719 -8.81 -32.54 -22.03
C SER A 719 -10.14 -33.28 -22.13
N GLU A 720 -10.93 -33.06 -23.19
CA GLU A 720 -12.25 -33.70 -23.40
C GLU A 720 -12.16 -35.24 -23.32
N LYS A 721 -11.02 -35.81 -23.77
CA LYS A 721 -10.73 -37.25 -23.77
C LYS A 721 -10.58 -37.87 -22.38
N THR A 722 -10.40 -37.09 -21.32
CA THR A 722 -10.16 -37.63 -19.97
C THR A 722 -11.43 -37.72 -19.11
N LEU A 723 -12.58 -37.24 -19.61
CA LEU A 723 -13.85 -37.29 -18.88
C LEU A 723 -14.34 -38.73 -18.67
N ASP A 724 -14.29 -39.59 -19.70
CA ASP A 724 -14.72 -40.99 -19.59
C ASP A 724 -13.92 -41.75 -18.52
N HIS A 725 -12.63 -41.43 -18.39
CA HIS A 725 -11.76 -42.04 -17.39
C HIS A 725 -12.06 -41.53 -15.96
N LEU A 726 -12.40 -40.26 -15.80
CA LEU A 726 -12.89 -39.72 -14.52
C LEU A 726 -14.25 -40.32 -14.12
N VAL A 727 -15.16 -40.51 -15.09
CA VAL A 727 -16.45 -41.18 -14.86
C VAL A 727 -16.24 -42.63 -14.41
N SER A 728 -15.28 -43.34 -15.00
CA SER A 728 -14.89 -44.68 -14.53
C SER A 728 -14.37 -44.66 -13.09
N ALA A 729 -13.55 -43.67 -12.73
CA ALA A 729 -13.00 -43.50 -11.38
C ALA A 729 -14.06 -43.19 -10.30
N LEU A 730 -15.27 -42.75 -10.67
CA LEU A 730 -16.41 -42.66 -9.74
C LEU A 730 -16.88 -44.03 -9.24
N SER A 731 -16.45 -45.13 -9.84
CA SER A 731 -16.75 -46.50 -9.40
C SER A 731 -15.56 -47.19 -8.73
N ASP A 732 -14.51 -46.44 -8.35
CA ASP A 732 -13.35 -47.00 -7.64
C ASP A 732 -13.75 -47.61 -6.28
N GLU A 733 -13.03 -48.65 -5.87
CA GLU A 733 -13.21 -49.29 -4.57
C GLU A 733 -12.99 -48.32 -3.40
N ASP A 734 -12.10 -47.33 -3.57
CA ASP A 734 -11.72 -46.39 -2.53
C ASP A 734 -12.56 -45.11 -2.56
N GLU A 735 -13.16 -44.78 -1.41
CA GLU A 735 -14.02 -43.60 -1.27
C GLU A 735 -13.30 -42.27 -1.57
N PHE A 736 -11.99 -42.16 -1.31
CA PHE A 736 -11.25 -40.91 -1.56
C PHE A 736 -10.90 -40.75 -3.03
N VAL A 737 -10.77 -41.85 -3.78
CA VAL A 737 -10.64 -41.82 -5.24
C VAL A 737 -11.97 -41.41 -5.86
N ARG A 738 -13.10 -42.02 -5.45
CA ARG A 738 -14.44 -41.62 -5.90
C ARG A 738 -14.72 -40.14 -5.62
N LYS A 739 -14.39 -39.68 -4.41
CA LYS A 739 -14.51 -38.26 -4.03
C LYS A 739 -13.66 -37.36 -4.93
N ALA A 740 -12.39 -37.70 -5.14
CA ALA A 740 -11.48 -36.92 -5.98
C ALA A 740 -11.95 -36.85 -7.44
N ALA A 741 -12.53 -37.94 -7.96
CA ALA A 741 -13.15 -37.96 -9.28
C ALA A 741 -14.38 -37.06 -9.35
N ALA A 742 -15.27 -37.08 -8.34
CA ALA A 742 -16.42 -36.18 -8.28
C ALA A 742 -16.01 -34.70 -8.20
N GLU A 743 -14.98 -34.39 -7.40
CA GLU A 743 -14.38 -33.05 -7.30
C GLU A 743 -13.82 -32.59 -8.66
N ALA A 744 -13.01 -33.43 -9.31
CA ALA A 744 -12.42 -33.15 -10.61
C ALA A 744 -13.46 -32.93 -11.72
N ILE A 745 -14.55 -33.71 -11.71
CA ILE A 745 -15.69 -33.52 -12.63
C ILE A 745 -16.38 -32.18 -12.30
N GLY A 746 -16.63 -31.86 -11.03
CA GLY A 746 -17.23 -30.58 -10.64
C GLY A 746 -16.42 -29.35 -11.07
N GLU A 747 -15.09 -29.37 -10.91
CA GLU A 747 -14.19 -28.28 -11.32
C GLU A 747 -14.23 -28.02 -12.84
N ARG A 748 -14.62 -29.03 -13.63
CA ARG A 748 -14.72 -28.96 -15.09
C ARG A 748 -16.12 -28.60 -15.61
N GLY A 749 -16.97 -28.02 -14.75
CA GLY A 749 -18.39 -27.79 -15.01
C GLY A 749 -18.78 -27.16 -16.35
N ASN A 750 -17.95 -26.27 -16.93
CA ASN A 750 -18.22 -25.65 -18.24
C ASN A 750 -18.09 -26.62 -19.42
N GLU A 751 -17.23 -27.63 -19.32
CA GLU A 751 -17.02 -28.66 -20.35
C GLU A 751 -18.03 -29.81 -20.21
N ILE A 752 -18.48 -30.07 -18.98
CA ILE A 752 -19.43 -31.16 -18.65
C ILE A 752 -20.89 -30.76 -18.81
N ALA A 753 -21.21 -29.47 -18.94
CA ALA A 753 -22.58 -29.01 -19.17
C ALA A 753 -23.25 -29.62 -20.43
N GLY A 754 -22.49 -30.29 -21.32
CA GLY A 754 -22.99 -31.08 -22.45
C GLY A 754 -22.85 -32.61 -22.33
N SER A 755 -22.28 -33.17 -21.25
CA SER A 755 -22.09 -34.61 -21.05
C SER A 755 -23.15 -35.16 -20.09
N GLU A 756 -24.24 -35.69 -20.65
CA GLU A 756 -25.30 -36.36 -19.88
C GLU A 756 -24.74 -37.53 -19.05
N THR A 757 -23.76 -38.26 -19.58
CA THR A 757 -23.16 -39.43 -18.93
C THR A 757 -22.43 -39.08 -17.62
N ALA A 758 -21.66 -38.00 -17.58
CA ALA A 758 -20.98 -37.55 -16.38
C ALA A 758 -21.96 -37.04 -15.32
N ALA A 759 -23.01 -36.35 -15.74
CA ALA A 759 -24.03 -35.82 -14.85
C ALA A 759 -24.90 -36.94 -14.23
N GLU A 760 -25.29 -37.95 -15.01
CA GLU A 760 -25.97 -39.14 -14.52
C GLU A 760 -25.10 -39.92 -13.52
N ALA A 761 -23.79 -40.04 -13.80
CA ALA A 761 -22.86 -40.68 -12.88
C ALA A 761 -22.76 -39.94 -11.55
N LEU A 762 -22.70 -38.60 -11.56
CA LEU A 762 -22.74 -37.78 -10.34
C LEU A 762 -24.08 -37.91 -9.59
N ILE A 763 -25.22 -37.97 -10.30
CA ILE A 763 -26.52 -38.22 -9.66
C ILE A 763 -26.53 -39.56 -8.92
N LYS A 764 -25.94 -40.61 -9.51
CA LYS A 764 -25.79 -41.90 -8.83
C LYS A 764 -24.97 -41.78 -7.54
N MET A 765 -23.92 -40.95 -7.55
CA MET A 765 -23.05 -40.71 -6.37
C MET A 765 -23.74 -39.97 -5.23
N LEU A 766 -24.89 -39.33 -5.46
CA LEU A 766 -25.71 -38.79 -4.37
C LEU A 766 -26.26 -39.87 -3.43
N ASN A 767 -26.18 -41.15 -3.81
CA ASN A 767 -26.55 -42.29 -2.96
C ASN A 767 -25.34 -43.14 -2.54
N ASP A 768 -24.11 -42.62 -2.64
CA ASP A 768 -22.91 -43.34 -2.21
C ASP A 768 -22.93 -43.63 -0.70
N GLU A 769 -22.33 -44.75 -0.29
CA GLU A 769 -22.22 -45.15 1.12
C GLU A 769 -21.44 -44.10 1.95
N SER A 770 -20.43 -43.46 1.33
CA SER A 770 -19.62 -42.43 1.97
C SER A 770 -20.27 -41.05 1.86
N HIS A 771 -20.51 -40.42 3.02
CA HIS A 771 -21.00 -39.04 3.06
C HIS A 771 -20.03 -38.02 2.44
N PHE A 772 -18.71 -38.33 2.36
CA PHE A 772 -17.75 -37.47 1.67
C PHE A 772 -17.99 -37.44 0.16
N VAL A 773 -18.36 -38.58 -0.42
CA VAL A 773 -18.66 -38.71 -1.85
C VAL A 773 -20.00 -38.06 -2.17
N ARG A 774 -21.05 -38.31 -1.36
CA ARG A 774 -22.36 -37.66 -1.54
C ARG A 774 -22.27 -36.14 -1.50
N LEU A 775 -21.51 -35.60 -0.55
CA LEU A 775 -21.26 -34.17 -0.41
C LEU A 775 -20.61 -33.60 -1.67
N GLU A 776 -19.53 -34.23 -2.14
CA GLU A 776 -18.79 -33.74 -3.30
C GLU A 776 -19.63 -33.87 -4.59
N ALA A 777 -20.43 -34.92 -4.72
CA ALA A 777 -21.37 -35.09 -5.82
C ALA A 777 -22.43 -33.97 -5.86
N ALA A 778 -23.01 -33.62 -4.72
CA ALA A 778 -23.96 -32.51 -4.63
C ALA A 778 -23.31 -31.18 -5.03
N LYS A 779 -22.10 -30.90 -4.51
CA LYS A 779 -21.33 -29.70 -4.86
C LYS A 779 -20.95 -29.65 -6.34
N ALA A 780 -20.53 -30.77 -6.91
CA ALA A 780 -20.18 -30.89 -8.32
C ALA A 780 -21.40 -30.61 -9.22
N LEU A 781 -22.56 -31.21 -8.93
CA LEU A 781 -23.81 -30.99 -9.68
C LEU A 781 -24.27 -29.53 -9.64
N GLY A 782 -24.12 -28.85 -8.49
CA GLY A 782 -24.39 -27.42 -8.37
C GLY A 782 -23.46 -26.55 -9.21
N THR A 783 -22.16 -26.91 -9.24
CA THR A 783 -21.14 -26.20 -10.03
C THR A 783 -21.34 -26.38 -11.53
N VAL A 784 -21.72 -27.59 -11.97
CA VAL A 784 -22.05 -27.93 -13.36
C VAL A 784 -23.38 -27.29 -13.80
N ARG A 785 -24.27 -26.97 -12.85
CA ARG A 785 -25.63 -26.44 -13.08
C ARG A 785 -26.54 -27.37 -13.89
N PHE A 786 -26.44 -28.68 -13.66
CA PHE A 786 -27.25 -29.68 -14.35
C PHE A 786 -28.71 -29.70 -13.85
N ARG A 787 -29.67 -29.41 -14.73
CA ARG A 787 -31.07 -29.18 -14.35
C ARG A 787 -31.83 -30.45 -13.98
N GLU A 788 -31.46 -31.57 -14.56
CA GLU A 788 -32.10 -32.86 -14.31
C GLU A 788 -31.76 -33.38 -12.90
N ALA A 789 -30.72 -32.83 -12.26
CA ALA A 789 -30.36 -33.10 -10.87
C ALA A 789 -31.26 -32.41 -9.82
N ILE A 790 -32.24 -31.59 -10.21
CA ILE A 790 -33.10 -30.85 -9.27
C ILE A 790 -33.82 -31.79 -8.29
N PHE A 791 -34.52 -32.82 -8.78
CA PHE A 791 -35.24 -33.76 -7.91
C PHE A 791 -34.30 -34.61 -7.04
N PRO A 792 -33.21 -35.19 -7.59
CA PRO A 792 -32.20 -35.85 -6.76
C PRO A 792 -31.64 -34.95 -5.65
N LEU A 793 -31.31 -33.70 -5.94
CA LEU A 793 -30.78 -32.76 -4.93
C LEU A 793 -31.84 -32.38 -3.87
N LEU A 794 -33.12 -32.26 -4.25
CA LEU A 794 -34.21 -32.03 -3.30
C LEU A 794 -34.34 -33.19 -2.30
N PHE A 795 -34.20 -34.44 -2.76
CA PHE A 795 -34.19 -35.60 -1.88
C PHE A 795 -33.01 -35.56 -0.89
N VAL A 796 -31.83 -35.13 -1.35
CA VAL A 796 -30.61 -35.01 -0.53
C VAL A 796 -30.72 -33.91 0.55
N LEU A 797 -31.69 -33.00 0.47
CA LEU A 797 -32.00 -32.10 1.59
C LEU A 797 -32.43 -32.87 2.86
N GLY A 798 -32.90 -34.12 2.72
CA GLY A 798 -33.22 -35.02 3.81
C GLY A 798 -32.06 -35.90 4.29
N ASP A 799 -30.84 -35.75 3.75
CA ASP A 799 -29.68 -36.60 4.09
C ASP A 799 -29.37 -36.56 5.59
N GLU A 800 -28.91 -37.68 6.14
CA GLU A 800 -28.52 -37.83 7.55
C GLU A 800 -27.41 -36.84 7.96
N ASN A 801 -26.47 -36.59 7.04
CA ASN A 801 -25.29 -35.78 7.28
C ASN A 801 -25.56 -34.29 7.00
N ARG A 802 -25.37 -33.46 8.03
CA ARG A 802 -25.59 -32.01 7.96
C ARG A 802 -24.77 -31.27 6.90
N PHE A 803 -23.60 -31.77 6.52
CA PHE A 803 -22.74 -31.15 5.52
C PHE A 803 -23.21 -31.48 4.11
N VAL A 804 -23.70 -32.70 3.88
CA VAL A 804 -24.32 -33.11 2.60
C VAL A 804 -25.55 -32.25 2.33
N ARG A 805 -26.45 -32.11 3.33
CA ARG A 805 -27.63 -31.23 3.23
C ARG A 805 -27.28 -29.79 2.86
N LYS A 806 -26.19 -29.26 3.44
CA LYS A 806 -25.71 -27.90 3.18
C LYS A 806 -25.30 -27.73 1.72
N GLU A 807 -24.51 -28.66 1.18
CA GLU A 807 -24.05 -28.57 -0.21
C GLU A 807 -25.19 -28.83 -1.20
N ALA A 808 -26.16 -29.69 -0.88
CA ALA A 808 -27.36 -29.87 -1.70
C ALA A 808 -28.21 -28.59 -1.78
N ALA A 809 -28.43 -27.91 -0.64
CA ALA A 809 -29.12 -26.61 -0.63
C ALA A 809 -28.39 -25.56 -1.47
N LYS A 810 -27.06 -25.53 -1.39
CA LYS A 810 -26.21 -24.65 -2.20
C LYS A 810 -26.26 -24.97 -3.68
N ALA A 811 -26.23 -26.25 -4.04
CA ALA A 811 -26.35 -26.69 -5.41
C ALA A 811 -27.70 -26.30 -6.01
N LEU A 812 -28.80 -26.47 -5.26
CA LEU A 812 -30.14 -26.01 -5.67
C LEU A 812 -30.20 -24.49 -5.85
N GLY A 813 -29.60 -23.73 -4.92
CA GLY A 813 -29.49 -22.27 -5.06
C GLY A 813 -28.76 -21.83 -6.33
N GLN A 814 -27.73 -22.57 -6.76
CA GLN A 814 -26.93 -22.30 -7.96
C GLN A 814 -27.62 -22.67 -9.29
N LEU A 815 -28.67 -23.51 -9.28
CA LEU A 815 -29.38 -23.97 -10.48
C LEU A 815 -30.35 -22.94 -11.06
N GLU A 816 -30.68 -21.87 -10.31
CA GLU A 816 -31.35 -20.63 -10.78
C GLU A 816 -32.50 -20.86 -11.80
N SER A 817 -33.45 -21.74 -11.48
CA SER A 817 -34.64 -22.00 -12.31
C SER A 817 -35.93 -21.68 -11.53
N GLU A 818 -36.91 -21.06 -12.21
CA GLU A 818 -38.26 -20.83 -11.66
C GLU A 818 -38.90 -22.13 -11.15
N ARG A 819 -38.59 -23.25 -11.79
CA ARG A 819 -39.01 -24.58 -11.35
C ARG A 819 -38.39 -25.02 -10.03
N VAL A 820 -37.12 -24.67 -9.76
CA VAL A 820 -36.47 -24.96 -8.47
C VAL A 820 -37.12 -24.17 -7.36
N LEU A 821 -37.45 -22.91 -7.63
CA LEU A 821 -38.13 -22.05 -6.66
C LEU A 821 -39.50 -22.63 -6.25
N GLU A 822 -40.34 -23.03 -7.19
CA GLU A 822 -41.64 -23.62 -6.89
C GLU A 822 -41.51 -24.89 -6.04
N LEU A 823 -40.55 -25.74 -6.36
CA LEU A 823 -40.31 -26.99 -5.62
C LEU A 823 -39.72 -26.74 -4.23
N LEU A 824 -38.86 -25.72 -4.07
CA LEU A 824 -38.33 -25.34 -2.76
C LEU A 824 -39.41 -24.74 -1.87
N ILE A 825 -40.32 -23.92 -2.42
CA ILE A 825 -41.49 -23.40 -1.68
C ILE A 825 -42.36 -24.57 -1.18
N GLN A 826 -42.57 -25.60 -2.01
CA GLN A 826 -43.28 -26.81 -1.56
C GLN A 826 -42.50 -27.58 -0.49
N ALA A 827 -41.16 -27.62 -0.58
CA ALA A 827 -40.31 -28.33 0.37
C ALA A 827 -40.24 -27.65 1.76
N VAL A 828 -40.54 -26.35 1.86
CA VAL A 828 -40.70 -25.65 3.15
C VAL A 828 -41.88 -26.22 3.95
N GLU A 829 -42.89 -26.81 3.30
CA GLU A 829 -44.06 -27.43 3.95
C GLU A 829 -43.85 -28.94 4.23
N SER A 830 -42.62 -29.44 4.17
CA SER A 830 -42.33 -30.87 4.38
C SER A 830 -42.52 -31.30 5.83
N GLU A 831 -43.05 -32.51 6.06
CA GLU A 831 -43.07 -33.13 7.39
C GLU A 831 -41.66 -33.32 7.98
N ASN A 832 -40.63 -33.44 7.13
CA ASN A 832 -39.25 -33.61 7.56
C ASN A 832 -38.58 -32.25 7.84
N GLN A 833 -38.29 -31.99 9.11
CA GLN A 833 -37.61 -30.76 9.57
C GLN A 833 -36.28 -30.46 8.85
N PHE A 834 -35.53 -31.49 8.43
CA PHE A 834 -34.25 -31.29 7.73
C PHE A 834 -34.46 -30.85 6.29
N VAL A 835 -35.52 -31.33 5.64
CA VAL A 835 -35.94 -30.89 4.31
C VAL A 835 -36.40 -29.44 4.37
N ARG A 836 -37.23 -29.07 5.37
CA ARG A 836 -37.64 -27.68 5.60
C ARG A 836 -36.44 -26.76 5.80
N GLN A 837 -35.53 -27.12 6.70
CA GLN A 837 -34.29 -26.37 6.95
C GLN A 837 -33.43 -26.23 5.67
N GLY A 838 -33.26 -27.32 4.92
CA GLY A 838 -32.49 -27.34 3.68
C GLY A 838 -33.13 -26.45 2.60
N ALA A 839 -34.45 -26.47 2.50
CA ALA A 839 -35.21 -25.65 1.57
C ALA A 839 -35.09 -24.15 1.90
N VAL A 840 -35.26 -23.78 3.17
CA VAL A 840 -35.06 -22.40 3.65
C VAL A 840 -33.65 -21.89 3.38
N ARG A 841 -32.61 -22.72 3.56
CA ARG A 841 -31.23 -22.38 3.20
C ARG A 841 -31.07 -22.14 1.70
N ALA A 842 -31.63 -23.03 0.87
CA ALA A 842 -31.54 -22.93 -0.58
C ALA A 842 -32.25 -21.67 -1.10
N LEU A 843 -33.43 -21.34 -0.56
CA LEU A 843 -34.15 -20.10 -0.85
C LEU A 843 -33.32 -18.86 -0.50
N GLY A 844 -32.62 -18.87 0.63
CA GLY A 844 -31.67 -17.83 1.03
C GLY A 844 -30.49 -17.61 0.08
N GLN A 845 -30.23 -18.56 -0.81
CA GLN A 845 -29.10 -18.56 -1.76
C GLN A 845 -29.55 -18.31 -3.21
N ILE A 846 -30.86 -18.34 -3.49
CA ILE A 846 -31.41 -18.01 -4.81
C ILE A 846 -31.32 -16.49 -5.02
N ASN A 847 -30.35 -16.11 -5.85
CA ASN A 847 -30.16 -14.78 -6.44
C ASN A 847 -29.63 -13.64 -5.54
N SER A 848 -28.37 -13.75 -5.10
CA SER A 848 -27.57 -12.62 -4.56
C SER A 848 -26.57 -12.01 -5.56
N ASN A 849 -26.62 -12.35 -6.86
CA ASN A 849 -25.67 -11.85 -7.88
C ASN A 849 -26.18 -10.62 -8.65
N GLY A 850 -26.47 -9.54 -7.93
CA GLY A 850 -26.32 -8.17 -8.47
C GLY A 850 -27.55 -7.49 -9.09
N ASN A 851 -28.74 -8.11 -9.13
CA ASN A 851 -29.96 -7.40 -9.52
C ASN A 851 -31.09 -7.59 -8.48
N PRO A 852 -31.27 -6.62 -7.56
CA PRO A 852 -32.28 -6.68 -6.51
C PRO A 852 -33.68 -6.96 -7.05
N ASN A 853 -34.07 -6.39 -8.19
CA ASN A 853 -35.46 -6.42 -8.68
C ASN A 853 -35.97 -7.78 -9.19
N GLN A 854 -35.22 -8.88 -9.04
CA GLN A 854 -35.59 -10.22 -9.50
C GLN A 854 -35.87 -11.24 -8.39
N ILE A 855 -35.75 -10.89 -7.10
CA ILE A 855 -36.10 -11.83 -6.01
C ILE A 855 -37.65 -11.94 -5.93
N PRO A 856 -38.26 -13.11 -6.16
CA PRO A 856 -39.71 -13.24 -6.15
C PRO A 856 -40.28 -13.06 -4.75
N GLY A 857 -41.37 -12.30 -4.63
CA GLY A 857 -42.00 -12.02 -3.33
C GLY A 857 -42.37 -13.27 -2.52
N LYS A 858 -42.68 -14.37 -3.21
CA LYS A 858 -42.97 -15.67 -2.60
C LYS A 858 -41.83 -16.21 -1.73
N ILE A 859 -40.57 -15.80 -1.96
CA ILE A 859 -39.44 -16.17 -1.09
C ILE A 859 -39.61 -15.56 0.30
N PHE A 860 -39.98 -14.27 0.37
CA PHE A 860 -40.24 -13.61 1.65
C PHE A 860 -41.42 -14.25 2.37
N ASP A 861 -42.52 -14.51 1.65
CA ASP A 861 -43.70 -15.17 2.23
C ASP A 861 -43.35 -16.57 2.81
N SER A 862 -42.41 -17.28 2.16
CA SER A 862 -41.93 -18.59 2.65
C SER A 862 -40.96 -18.47 3.83
N LEU A 863 -40.12 -17.42 3.86
CA LEU A 863 -39.26 -17.14 5.02
C LEU A 863 -40.08 -16.71 6.23
N ASP A 864 -41.15 -15.94 6.01
CA ASP A 864 -42.10 -15.54 7.06
C ASP A 864 -42.78 -16.77 7.67
N SER A 865 -43.27 -17.70 6.84
CA SER A 865 -43.76 -19.00 7.31
C SER A 865 -42.69 -19.78 8.10
N ALA A 866 -41.44 -19.77 7.64
CA ALA A 866 -40.33 -20.45 8.32
C ALA A 866 -39.93 -19.82 9.67
N PHE A 867 -40.27 -18.55 9.93
CA PHE A 867 -40.13 -17.94 11.26
C PHE A 867 -41.22 -18.38 12.23
N GLU A 868 -42.34 -18.91 11.73
CA GLU A 868 -43.42 -19.47 12.56
C GLU A 868 -43.27 -21.00 12.75
N ASP A 869 -42.20 -21.61 12.22
CA ASP A 869 -41.97 -23.06 12.31
C ASP A 869 -41.77 -23.53 13.76
N GLU A 870 -42.33 -24.69 14.11
CA GLU A 870 -42.20 -25.31 15.43
C GLU A 870 -40.73 -25.64 15.76
N ASP A 871 -39.92 -26.00 14.75
CA ASP A 871 -38.52 -26.36 14.93
C ASP A 871 -37.59 -25.14 14.90
N LYS A 872 -36.87 -24.94 16.01
CA LYS A 872 -35.92 -23.84 16.18
C LYS A 872 -34.78 -23.83 15.15
N LEU A 873 -34.38 -24.96 14.56
CA LEU A 873 -33.30 -25.00 13.57
C LEU A 873 -33.78 -24.48 12.21
N VAL A 874 -35.07 -24.61 11.91
CA VAL A 874 -35.69 -24.00 10.73
C VAL A 874 -35.77 -22.49 10.90
N ARG A 875 -36.30 -22.01 12.04
CA ARG A 875 -36.34 -20.56 12.37
C ARG A 875 -34.97 -19.90 12.34
N ARG A 876 -33.95 -20.56 12.90
CA ARG A 876 -32.55 -20.10 12.85
C ARG A 876 -32.00 -20.03 11.43
N GLU A 877 -32.37 -20.96 10.57
CA GLU A 877 -31.93 -20.92 9.17
C GLU A 877 -32.66 -19.83 8.40
N ALA A 878 -33.94 -19.57 8.68
CA ALA A 878 -34.68 -18.45 8.12
C ALA A 878 -34.00 -17.10 8.45
N ALA A 879 -33.57 -16.91 9.69
CA ALA A 879 -32.80 -15.73 10.10
C ALA A 879 -31.50 -15.54 9.29
N ARG A 880 -30.74 -16.62 9.06
CA ARG A 880 -29.49 -16.58 8.28
C ARG A 880 -29.74 -16.38 6.78
N SER A 881 -30.79 -16.99 6.24
CA SER A 881 -31.21 -16.78 4.86
C SER A 881 -31.62 -15.34 4.63
N LEU A 882 -32.34 -14.74 5.59
CA LEU A 882 -32.73 -13.35 5.55
C LEU A 882 -31.53 -12.41 5.66
N GLU A 883 -30.51 -12.71 6.47
CA GLU A 883 -29.23 -11.97 6.48
C GLU A 883 -28.55 -11.91 5.10
N ASN A 884 -28.57 -13.03 4.37
CA ASN A 884 -27.96 -13.09 3.03
C ASN A 884 -28.75 -12.26 2.00
N ILE A 885 -30.07 -12.25 2.10
CA ILE A 885 -30.97 -11.53 1.17
C ILE A 885 -31.07 -10.03 1.53
N SER A 886 -31.05 -9.68 2.81
CA SER A 886 -31.33 -8.32 3.30
C SER A 886 -30.33 -7.26 2.85
N LYS A 887 -29.09 -7.67 2.50
CA LYS A 887 -28.08 -6.78 1.89
C LYS A 887 -28.56 -6.13 0.58
N ASN A 888 -29.45 -6.80 -0.15
CA ASN A 888 -29.95 -6.34 -1.45
C ASN A 888 -31.37 -5.76 -1.41
N MET A 889 -32.17 -6.08 -0.38
CA MET A 889 -33.55 -5.58 -0.20
C MET A 889 -33.85 -5.24 1.27
N PRO A 890 -33.28 -4.14 1.80
CA PRO A 890 -33.45 -3.77 3.20
C PRO A 890 -34.90 -3.45 3.57
N GLU A 891 -35.71 -2.87 2.67
CA GLU A 891 -37.08 -2.44 2.99
C GLU A 891 -38.11 -3.58 3.14
N ARG A 892 -37.98 -4.70 2.41
CA ARG A 892 -38.90 -5.84 2.55
C ARG A 892 -38.44 -6.80 3.65
N ALA A 893 -37.12 -6.98 3.78
CA ALA A 893 -36.55 -7.69 4.93
C ALA A 893 -36.89 -6.99 6.25
N PHE A 894 -37.10 -5.67 6.24
CA PHE A 894 -37.48 -4.87 7.39
C PHE A 894 -38.70 -5.41 8.16
N GLU A 895 -39.78 -5.75 7.46
CA GLU A 895 -41.03 -6.20 8.10
C GLU A 895 -40.86 -7.60 8.73
N SER A 896 -40.23 -8.53 8.02
CA SER A 896 -39.90 -9.86 8.53
C SER A 896 -38.91 -9.83 9.70
N LEU A 897 -37.91 -8.94 9.67
CA LEU A 897 -36.90 -8.79 10.72
C LEU A 897 -37.50 -8.25 12.02
N ILE A 898 -38.49 -7.36 11.93
CA ILE A 898 -39.14 -6.78 13.12
C ILE A 898 -39.97 -7.80 13.88
N ASN A 899 -40.76 -8.61 13.18
CA ASN A 899 -41.63 -9.60 13.82
C ASN A 899 -40.82 -10.70 14.53
N ALA A 900 -39.62 -11.01 14.04
CA ALA A 900 -38.77 -12.06 14.59
C ALA A 900 -37.83 -11.60 15.74
N LEU A 901 -37.81 -10.30 16.11
CA LEU A 901 -37.06 -9.81 17.27
C LEU A 901 -37.60 -10.30 18.62
N ASP A 902 -38.86 -10.73 18.63
CA ASP A 902 -39.56 -11.30 19.79
C ASP A 902 -39.57 -12.85 19.79
N ASP A 903 -38.78 -13.51 18.93
CA ASP A 903 -38.67 -14.98 18.91
C ASP A 903 -38.20 -15.51 20.27
N GLU A 904 -38.71 -16.67 20.70
CA GLU A 904 -38.35 -17.29 21.98
C GLU A 904 -36.88 -17.76 22.04
N ASP A 905 -36.25 -18.09 20.91
CA ASP A 905 -34.87 -18.59 20.83
C ASP A 905 -33.83 -17.45 20.81
N ASP A 906 -32.94 -17.47 21.80
CA ASP A 906 -31.87 -16.48 21.95
C ASP A 906 -30.96 -16.38 20.71
N GLU A 907 -30.71 -17.47 20.01
CA GLU A 907 -29.81 -17.48 18.86
C GLU A 907 -30.47 -16.88 17.61
N VAL A 908 -31.79 -17.08 17.44
CA VAL A 908 -32.59 -16.37 16.42
C VAL A 908 -32.51 -14.87 16.65
N ARG A 909 -32.81 -14.40 17.88
CA ARG A 909 -32.74 -12.97 18.22
C ARG A 909 -31.35 -12.37 17.98
N ARG A 910 -30.28 -13.10 18.29
CA ARG A 910 -28.89 -12.66 18.05
C ARG A 910 -28.54 -12.49 16.58
N VAL A 911 -28.87 -13.48 15.74
CA VAL A 911 -28.60 -13.41 14.30
C VAL A 911 -29.33 -12.21 13.71
N LEU A 912 -30.62 -12.05 14.05
CA LEU A 912 -31.45 -10.95 13.57
C LEU A 912 -30.97 -9.57 14.04
N ALA A 913 -30.55 -9.43 15.30
CA ALA A 913 -29.99 -8.18 15.80
C ALA A 913 -28.71 -7.77 15.04
N GLY A 914 -27.91 -8.74 14.58
CA GLY A 914 -26.77 -8.49 13.69
C GLY A 914 -27.18 -7.95 12.31
N VAL A 915 -28.32 -8.41 11.76
CA VAL A 915 -28.86 -7.94 10.47
C VAL A 915 -29.41 -6.52 10.56
N LEU A 916 -30.01 -6.13 11.69
CA LEU A 916 -30.58 -4.78 11.86
C LEU A 916 -29.54 -3.67 11.74
N LYS A 917 -28.26 -3.96 12.01
CA LYS A 917 -27.13 -3.04 11.76
C LYS A 917 -27.08 -2.58 10.29
N CYS A 918 -27.53 -3.40 9.35
CA CYS A 918 -27.54 -3.08 7.93
C CYS A 918 -28.72 -2.19 7.50
N LEU A 919 -29.69 -1.94 8.39
CA LEU A 919 -30.88 -1.14 8.10
C LEU A 919 -30.62 0.32 8.50
N ASP A 920 -30.03 1.10 7.59
CA ASP A 920 -29.88 2.56 7.74
C ASP A 920 -31.21 3.29 7.49
N SER A 921 -32.24 2.92 8.25
CA SER A 921 -33.60 3.45 8.08
C SER A 921 -34.15 3.97 9.40
N GLU A 922 -34.57 5.23 9.40
CA GLU A 922 -35.23 5.86 10.55
C GLU A 922 -36.54 5.15 10.95
N LYS A 923 -37.15 4.38 10.03
CA LYS A 923 -38.31 3.51 10.33
C LYS A 923 -37.98 2.44 11.38
N ALA A 924 -36.72 2.01 11.48
CA ALA A 924 -36.25 0.99 12.43
C ALA A 924 -36.27 1.47 13.89
N VAL A 925 -36.22 2.78 14.11
CA VAL A 925 -35.97 3.38 15.42
C VAL A 925 -36.94 2.88 16.50
N PRO A 926 -38.27 2.85 16.31
CA PRO A 926 -39.19 2.37 17.35
C PRO A 926 -38.93 0.92 17.78
N HIS A 927 -38.61 0.05 16.81
CA HIS A 927 -38.37 -1.38 17.04
C HIS A 927 -37.01 -1.64 17.68
N LEU A 928 -35.98 -0.91 17.27
CA LEU A 928 -34.67 -0.95 17.91
C LEU A 928 -34.71 -0.42 19.35
N VAL A 929 -35.52 0.61 19.61
CA VAL A 929 -35.78 1.09 20.98
C VAL A 929 -36.52 0.05 21.82
N SER A 930 -37.39 -0.77 21.21
CA SER A 930 -37.96 -1.95 21.88
C SER A 930 -36.88 -3.01 22.18
N ALA A 931 -36.00 -3.30 21.21
CA ALA A 931 -34.92 -4.27 21.36
C ALA A 931 -33.89 -3.90 22.44
N LEU A 932 -33.72 -2.60 22.76
CA LEU A 932 -32.97 -2.13 23.92
C LEU A 932 -33.54 -2.64 25.26
N LYS A 933 -34.76 -3.16 25.30
CA LYS A 933 -35.39 -3.73 26.51
C LYS A 933 -35.29 -5.26 26.57
N SER A 934 -34.59 -5.90 25.63
CA SER A 934 -34.46 -7.35 25.56
C SER A 934 -33.75 -7.95 26.79
N HIS A 935 -34.14 -9.16 27.18
CA HIS A 935 -33.46 -9.92 28.24
C HIS A 935 -32.04 -10.34 27.85
N ASP A 936 -31.72 -10.47 26.54
CA ASP A 936 -30.38 -10.81 26.08
C ASP A 936 -29.50 -9.54 25.94
N PRO A 937 -28.40 -9.42 26.71
CA PRO A 937 -27.49 -8.28 26.61
C PRO A 937 -26.84 -8.10 25.22
N ILE A 938 -26.69 -9.17 24.45
CA ILE A 938 -26.14 -9.11 23.09
C ILE A 938 -27.11 -8.40 22.14
N VAL A 939 -28.41 -8.70 22.27
CA VAL A 939 -29.47 -8.04 21.49
C VAL A 939 -29.51 -6.54 21.83
N ARG A 940 -29.47 -6.19 23.11
CA ARG A 940 -29.43 -4.79 23.55
C ARG A 940 -28.21 -4.04 23.01
N ARG A 941 -27.02 -4.66 23.04
CA ARG A 941 -25.79 -4.09 22.48
C ARG A 941 -25.92 -3.82 20.97
N PHE A 942 -26.38 -4.79 20.19
CA PHE A 942 -26.52 -4.61 18.74
C PHE A 942 -27.59 -3.57 18.39
N ALA A 943 -28.68 -3.52 19.16
CA ALA A 943 -29.67 -2.46 19.02
C ALA A 943 -29.07 -1.07 19.28
N ALA A 944 -28.27 -0.92 20.35
CA ALA A 944 -27.56 0.33 20.63
C ALA A 944 -26.57 0.71 19.52
N GLU A 945 -25.84 -0.26 18.97
CA GLU A 945 -24.91 -0.03 17.85
C GLU A 945 -25.65 0.43 16.59
N ALA A 946 -26.75 -0.24 16.23
CA ALA A 946 -27.56 0.09 15.05
C ALA A 946 -28.18 1.49 15.16
N LEU A 947 -28.73 1.85 16.33
CA LEU A 947 -29.25 3.20 16.59
C LEU A 947 -28.19 4.29 16.41
N GLY A 948 -26.95 4.03 16.87
CA GLY A 948 -25.83 4.96 16.67
C GLY A 948 -25.40 5.11 15.21
N GLN A 949 -25.62 4.11 14.37
CA GLN A 949 -25.33 4.19 12.92
C GLN A 949 -26.38 5.00 12.16
N ILE A 950 -27.66 4.91 12.55
CA ILE A 950 -28.76 5.69 11.97
C ILE A 950 -28.56 7.20 12.21
N LYS A 951 -27.80 7.58 13.25
CA LYS A 951 -27.49 8.99 13.61
C LYS A 951 -28.73 9.89 13.78
N SER A 952 -29.90 9.32 14.11
CA SER A 952 -31.13 10.09 14.35
C SER A 952 -31.18 10.64 15.77
N GLU A 953 -31.51 11.93 15.91
CA GLU A 953 -31.67 12.57 17.22
C GLU A 953 -32.81 11.96 18.06
N LYS A 954 -33.78 11.28 17.44
CA LYS A 954 -34.89 10.60 18.15
C LYS A 954 -34.39 9.45 19.04
N THR A 955 -33.16 8.99 18.84
CA THR A 955 -32.55 7.89 19.57
C THR A 955 -31.77 8.34 20.81
N LEU A 956 -31.60 9.65 21.00
CA LEU A 956 -30.78 10.20 22.09
C LEU A 956 -31.27 9.77 23.47
N GLU A 957 -32.55 9.98 23.78
CA GLU A 957 -33.12 9.63 25.08
C GLU A 957 -33.03 8.11 25.36
N PRO A 958 -33.48 7.21 24.45
CA PRO A 958 -33.32 5.76 24.64
C PRO A 958 -31.87 5.30 24.88
N LEU A 959 -30.91 5.90 24.16
CA LEU A 959 -29.50 5.55 24.32
C LEU A 959 -28.91 6.12 25.62
N VAL A 960 -29.34 7.31 26.06
CA VAL A 960 -28.96 7.87 27.37
C VAL A 960 -29.49 6.98 28.49
N ASP A 961 -30.76 6.56 28.42
CA ASP A 961 -31.35 5.65 29.40
C ASP A 961 -30.58 4.32 29.46
N THR A 962 -30.24 3.75 28.30
CA THR A 962 -29.46 2.50 28.22
C THR A 962 -28.06 2.69 28.80
N MET A 963 -27.38 3.80 28.48
CA MET A 963 -26.05 4.11 29.01
C MET A 963 -26.05 4.22 30.54
N LEU A 964 -27.07 4.82 31.13
CA LEU A 964 -27.13 5.05 32.58
C LEU A 964 -27.61 3.80 33.33
N PHE A 965 -28.67 3.13 32.85
CA PHE A 965 -29.43 2.18 33.65
C PHE A 965 -29.32 0.71 33.24
N ASP A 966 -28.64 0.35 32.14
CA ASP A 966 -28.49 -1.05 31.74
C ASP A 966 -27.79 -1.89 32.82
N SER A 967 -28.07 -3.19 32.91
CA SER A 967 -27.41 -4.07 33.88
C SER A 967 -26.00 -4.49 33.46
N THR A 968 -25.62 -4.28 32.21
CA THR A 968 -24.42 -4.86 31.60
C THR A 968 -23.44 -3.79 31.11
N GLY A 969 -22.21 -3.79 31.63
CA GLY A 969 -21.20 -2.76 31.34
C GLY A 969 -20.87 -2.55 29.86
N PHE A 970 -20.75 -3.62 29.07
CA PHE A 970 -20.46 -3.46 27.63
C PHE A 970 -21.63 -2.88 26.84
N VAL A 971 -22.87 -3.08 27.28
CA VAL A 971 -24.05 -2.47 26.66
C VAL A 971 -24.05 -0.97 26.95
N LYS A 972 -23.76 -0.58 28.20
CA LYS A 972 -23.59 0.83 28.60
C LYS A 972 -22.51 1.52 27.76
N GLY A 973 -21.34 0.89 27.61
CA GLY A 973 -20.24 1.43 26.82
C GLY A 973 -20.58 1.57 25.34
N GLU A 974 -21.29 0.60 24.76
CA GLU A 974 -21.75 0.70 23.37
C GLU A 974 -22.79 1.81 23.18
N ALA A 975 -23.75 1.95 24.10
CA ALA A 975 -24.73 3.03 24.05
C ALA A 975 -24.06 4.41 24.13
N ALA A 976 -23.09 4.57 25.03
CA ALA A 976 -22.27 5.79 25.12
C ALA A 976 -21.52 6.08 23.81
N ARG A 977 -20.85 5.07 23.25
CA ARG A 977 -20.14 5.18 21.97
C ARG A 977 -21.08 5.58 20.83
N SER A 978 -22.28 5.01 20.80
CA SER A 978 -23.33 5.36 19.83
C SER A 978 -23.81 6.81 19.96
N LEU A 979 -23.96 7.33 21.19
CA LEU A 979 -24.21 8.77 21.42
C LEU A 979 -23.09 9.65 20.84
N GLY A 980 -21.83 9.20 20.98
CA GLY A 980 -20.67 9.84 20.35
C GLY A 980 -20.77 9.91 18.82
N LYS A 981 -21.20 8.83 18.17
CA LYS A 981 -21.41 8.77 16.71
C LYS A 981 -22.53 9.69 16.21
N ILE A 982 -23.59 9.86 17.02
CA ILE A 982 -24.68 10.81 16.72
C ILE A 982 -24.14 12.25 16.76
N GLY A 983 -23.15 12.53 17.62
CA GLY A 983 -22.47 13.83 17.65
C GLY A 983 -23.28 14.97 18.28
N SER A 984 -24.42 14.67 18.91
CA SER A 984 -25.29 15.70 19.50
C SER A 984 -24.71 16.26 20.78
N ARG A 985 -24.65 17.60 20.88
CA ARG A 985 -24.20 18.30 22.10
C ARG A 985 -25.09 18.03 23.31
N LYS A 986 -26.35 17.60 23.11
CA LYS A 986 -27.27 17.24 24.20
C LYS A 986 -26.78 16.02 24.99
N ALA A 987 -25.95 15.16 24.39
CA ALA A 987 -25.40 13.99 25.06
C ALA A 987 -24.19 14.31 25.98
N ILE A 988 -23.63 15.53 25.92
CA ILE A 988 -22.38 15.85 26.63
C ILE A 988 -22.53 15.69 28.15
N GLU A 989 -23.55 16.30 28.77
CA GLU A 989 -23.75 16.21 30.22
C GLU A 989 -24.03 14.75 30.67
N PRO A 990 -24.96 14.00 30.04
CA PRO A 990 -25.13 12.58 30.35
C PRO A 990 -23.86 11.74 30.20
N LEU A 991 -23.03 12.03 29.19
CA LEU A 991 -21.77 11.33 28.98
C LEU A 991 -20.73 11.68 30.06
N ILE A 992 -20.71 12.93 30.55
CA ILE A 992 -19.87 13.33 31.68
C ILE A 992 -20.32 12.60 32.95
N ASP A 993 -21.63 12.56 33.23
CA ASP A 993 -22.19 11.86 34.38
C ASP A 993 -21.84 10.35 34.34
N ALA A 994 -22.00 9.73 33.17
CA ALA A 994 -21.64 8.34 32.95
C ALA A 994 -20.14 8.07 33.12
N LEU A 995 -19.26 9.01 32.75
CA LEU A 995 -17.82 8.90 32.94
C LEU A 995 -17.41 9.00 34.42
N LEU A 996 -18.09 9.86 35.18
CA LEU A 996 -17.78 10.13 36.59
C LEU A 996 -18.40 9.10 37.55
N ASP A 997 -19.41 8.34 37.14
CA ASP A 997 -20.00 7.28 37.96
C ASP A 997 -19.05 6.09 38.17
N GLU A 998 -18.53 5.91 39.39
CA GLU A 998 -17.63 4.81 39.74
C GLU A 998 -18.22 3.41 39.55
N ASN A 999 -19.55 3.29 39.56
CA ASN A 999 -20.25 2.02 39.36
C ASN A 999 -20.55 1.75 37.89
N ASN A 1000 -20.27 2.69 37.00
CA ASN A 1000 -20.47 2.50 35.58
C ASN A 1000 -19.31 1.69 34.98
N GLU A 1001 -19.58 0.44 34.60
CA GLU A 1001 -18.63 -0.42 33.89
C GLU A 1001 -18.43 0.00 32.40
N GLY A 1002 -19.22 0.96 31.90
CA GLY A 1002 -19.19 1.46 30.52
C GLY A 1002 -18.41 2.76 30.29
N LYS A 1003 -17.60 3.22 31.26
CA LYS A 1003 -16.87 4.51 31.21
C LYS A 1003 -16.03 4.73 29.95
N TRP A 1004 -15.35 3.68 29.47
CA TRP A 1004 -14.53 3.75 28.26
C TRP A 1004 -15.32 4.29 27.05
N GLY A 1005 -16.60 3.90 26.91
CA GLY A 1005 -17.46 4.34 25.83
C GLY A 1005 -17.86 5.81 25.96
N ALA A 1006 -18.07 6.27 27.19
CA ALA A 1006 -18.35 7.68 27.48
C ALA A 1006 -17.14 8.56 27.18
N ALA A 1007 -15.94 8.16 27.63
CA ALA A 1007 -14.70 8.87 27.32
C ALA A 1007 -14.45 8.97 25.81
N GLU A 1008 -14.62 7.86 25.06
CA GLU A 1008 -14.45 7.86 23.61
C GLU A 1008 -15.47 8.79 22.91
N ALA A 1009 -16.73 8.73 23.32
CA ALA A 1009 -17.80 9.56 22.78
C ALA A 1009 -17.57 11.06 23.01
N LEU A 1010 -17.12 11.45 24.21
CA LEU A 1010 -16.77 12.84 24.52
C LEU A 1010 -15.60 13.35 23.65
N GLY A 1011 -14.63 12.47 23.37
CA GLY A 1011 -13.56 12.74 22.41
C GLY A 1011 -14.04 12.88 20.96
N MET A 1012 -15.00 12.06 20.52
CA MET A 1012 -15.62 12.15 19.18
C MET A 1012 -16.40 13.47 19.00
N ILE A 1013 -17.14 13.89 20.03
CA ILE A 1013 -17.91 15.15 20.04
C ILE A 1013 -16.99 16.38 20.18
N LYS A 1014 -15.73 16.18 20.58
CA LYS A 1014 -14.76 17.23 20.94
C LYS A 1014 -15.30 18.14 22.06
N ALA A 1015 -15.88 17.54 23.11
CA ALA A 1015 -16.52 18.27 24.20
C ALA A 1015 -15.51 18.96 25.12
N GLU A 1016 -15.30 20.27 24.95
CA GLU A 1016 -14.37 21.05 25.78
C GLU A 1016 -14.74 21.08 27.28
N THR A 1017 -16.03 20.99 27.62
CA THR A 1017 -16.51 20.92 29.01
C THR A 1017 -16.08 19.62 29.71
N ALA A 1018 -15.84 18.56 28.94
CA ALA A 1018 -15.44 17.25 29.45
C ALA A 1018 -13.93 17.11 29.73
N VAL A 1019 -13.13 18.15 29.47
CA VAL A 1019 -11.66 18.09 29.65
C VAL A 1019 -11.27 17.69 31.09
N VAL A 1020 -11.91 18.29 32.09
CA VAL A 1020 -11.59 17.97 33.50
C VAL A 1020 -12.05 16.54 33.86
N PRO A 1021 -13.28 16.11 33.56
CA PRO A 1021 -13.68 14.70 33.70
C PRO A 1021 -12.75 13.70 33.00
N LEU A 1022 -12.33 14.00 31.77
CA LEU A 1022 -11.40 13.14 31.01
C LEU A 1022 -10.01 13.09 31.65
N ILE A 1023 -9.54 14.19 32.23
CA ILE A 1023 -8.28 14.19 33.00
C ILE A 1023 -8.40 13.27 34.22
N LEU A 1024 -9.52 13.30 34.95
CA LEU A 1024 -9.75 12.39 36.08
C LEU A 1024 -9.80 10.93 35.64
N ALA A 1025 -10.37 10.65 34.46
CA ALA A 1025 -10.45 9.31 33.89
C ALA A 1025 -9.09 8.72 33.47
N LEU A 1026 -8.03 9.54 33.40
CA LEU A 1026 -6.65 9.04 33.19
C LEU A 1026 -6.12 8.26 34.39
N ASP A 1027 -6.75 8.35 35.56
CA ASP A 1027 -6.38 7.59 36.77
C ASP A 1027 -7.38 6.46 37.08
N ASP A 1028 -8.27 6.12 36.15
CA ASP A 1028 -9.27 5.06 36.36
C ASP A 1028 -8.60 3.68 36.53
N LYS A 1029 -9.22 2.80 37.32
CA LYS A 1029 -8.77 1.42 37.53
C LYS A 1029 -8.73 0.61 36.22
N ASP A 1030 -9.66 0.89 35.30
CA ASP A 1030 -9.81 0.22 34.02
C ASP A 1030 -8.88 0.82 32.95
N ASP A 1031 -8.04 -0.02 32.35
CA ASP A 1031 -7.06 0.41 31.35
C ASP A 1031 -7.69 0.83 30.02
N PHE A 1032 -8.83 0.24 29.65
CA PHE A 1032 -9.61 0.69 28.48
C PHE A 1032 -10.13 2.11 28.66
N THR A 1033 -10.58 2.46 29.87
CA THR A 1033 -11.04 3.81 30.21
C THR A 1033 -9.90 4.83 30.18
N ARG A 1034 -8.74 4.50 30.78
CA ARG A 1034 -7.54 5.37 30.71
C ARG A 1034 -7.09 5.58 29.27
N LEU A 1035 -7.09 4.53 28.46
CA LEU A 1035 -6.75 4.60 27.03
C LEU A 1035 -7.73 5.50 26.26
N ALA A 1036 -9.03 5.31 26.47
CA ALA A 1036 -10.08 6.12 25.82
C ALA A 1036 -9.99 7.59 26.22
N ALA A 1037 -9.69 7.88 27.50
CA ALA A 1037 -9.48 9.23 28.00
C ALA A 1037 -8.26 9.90 27.37
N ALA A 1038 -7.10 9.23 27.31
CA ALA A 1038 -5.91 9.75 26.66
C ALA A 1038 -6.17 10.07 25.17
N LYS A 1039 -6.84 9.16 24.46
CA LYS A 1039 -7.25 9.34 23.07
C LYS A 1039 -8.22 10.51 22.88
N ALA A 1040 -9.21 10.65 23.77
CA ALA A 1040 -10.17 11.75 23.75
C ALA A 1040 -9.48 13.11 23.99
N LEU A 1041 -8.56 13.19 24.95
CA LEU A 1041 -7.77 14.39 25.21
C LEU A 1041 -6.88 14.74 24.02
N GLY A 1042 -6.28 13.76 23.36
CA GLY A 1042 -5.53 13.97 22.11
C GLY A 1042 -6.39 14.48 20.94
N ARG A 1043 -7.70 14.17 20.90
CA ARG A 1043 -8.65 14.69 19.91
C ARG A 1043 -9.12 16.12 20.22
N ILE A 1044 -9.39 16.41 21.50
CA ILE A 1044 -9.84 17.74 21.97
C ILE A 1044 -8.67 18.75 21.97
N LYS A 1045 -7.46 18.25 22.23
CA LYS A 1045 -6.20 18.98 22.37
C LYS A 1045 -6.16 20.08 23.46
N PRO A 1046 -6.62 19.82 24.70
CA PRO A 1046 -6.64 20.85 25.72
C PRO A 1046 -5.24 21.02 26.36
N LYS A 1047 -4.76 22.25 26.44
CA LYS A 1047 -3.48 22.56 27.13
C LYS A 1047 -3.43 22.11 28.60
N LYS A 1048 -4.60 22.02 29.26
CA LYS A 1048 -4.71 21.56 30.65
C LYS A 1048 -4.37 20.06 30.82
N ALA A 1049 -4.42 19.26 29.75
CA ALA A 1049 -4.14 17.83 29.82
C ALA A 1049 -2.66 17.47 29.71
N ILE A 1050 -1.76 18.42 29.41
CA ILE A 1050 -0.34 18.14 29.21
C ILE A 1050 0.28 17.48 30.45
N GLU A 1051 0.15 18.07 31.64
CA GLU A 1051 0.71 17.51 32.88
C GLU A 1051 0.10 16.14 33.25
N PRO A 1052 -1.24 15.96 33.23
CA PRO A 1052 -1.83 14.64 33.42
C PRO A 1052 -1.32 13.59 32.43
N LEU A 1053 -1.22 13.92 31.14
CA LEU A 1053 -0.73 12.99 30.12
C LEU A 1053 0.76 12.65 30.30
N ILE A 1054 1.59 13.60 30.78
CA ILE A 1054 2.98 13.31 31.15
C ILE A 1054 3.02 12.28 32.28
N SER A 1055 2.15 12.40 33.29
CA SER A 1055 2.01 11.39 34.35
C SER A 1055 1.58 10.03 33.77
N THR A 1056 0.67 10.02 32.79
CA THR A 1056 0.20 8.79 32.12
C THR A 1056 1.29 8.06 31.32
N LEU A 1057 2.42 8.70 30.98
CA LEU A 1057 3.58 8.00 30.38
C LEU A 1057 4.20 6.94 31.30
N TYR A 1058 3.90 7.01 32.60
CA TYR A 1058 4.35 6.08 33.63
C TYR A 1058 3.33 4.98 33.94
N ASP A 1059 2.29 4.82 33.10
CA ASP A 1059 1.29 3.75 33.26
C ASP A 1059 1.93 2.34 33.29
N TRP A 1060 1.17 1.32 33.63
CA TRP A 1060 1.65 -0.07 33.62
C TRP A 1060 1.34 -0.72 32.28
N ASN A 1061 0.27 -0.27 31.63
CA ASN A 1061 -0.17 -0.74 30.33
C ASN A 1061 0.56 0.01 29.21
N ARG A 1062 1.28 -0.74 28.37
CA ARG A 1062 2.04 -0.21 27.22
C ARG A 1062 1.19 0.56 26.21
N PHE A 1063 -0.09 0.20 26.03
CA PHE A 1063 -0.99 0.84 25.07
C PHE A 1063 -1.46 2.20 25.57
N VAL A 1064 -1.72 2.32 26.88
CA VAL A 1064 -2.06 3.61 27.52
C VAL A 1064 -0.89 4.59 27.38
N LYS A 1065 0.35 4.13 27.62
CA LYS A 1065 1.56 4.96 27.38
C LYS A 1065 1.67 5.46 25.96
N ALA A 1066 1.46 4.57 25.00
CA ALA A 1066 1.55 4.89 23.58
C ALA A 1066 0.52 5.96 23.19
N GLU A 1067 -0.72 5.84 23.68
CA GLU A 1067 -1.75 6.85 23.41
C GLU A 1067 -1.52 8.17 24.15
N ALA A 1068 -1.00 8.14 25.38
CA ALA A 1068 -0.61 9.36 26.08
C ALA A 1068 0.53 10.09 25.34
N ALA A 1069 1.54 9.36 24.86
CA ALA A 1069 2.59 9.91 24.01
C ALA A 1069 2.03 10.49 22.71
N GLY A 1070 1.13 9.76 22.04
CA GLY A 1070 0.42 10.20 20.85
C GLY A 1070 -0.43 11.46 21.07
N ALA A 1071 -1.06 11.59 22.23
CA ALA A 1071 -1.81 12.78 22.63
C ALA A 1071 -0.87 13.96 22.88
N LEU A 1072 0.24 13.78 23.60
CA LEU A 1072 1.22 14.84 23.86
C LEU A 1072 1.82 15.39 22.55
N MET A 1073 2.19 14.54 21.60
CA MET A 1073 2.65 14.98 20.27
C MET A 1073 1.62 15.84 19.51
N LYS A 1074 0.32 15.69 19.81
CA LYS A 1074 -0.76 16.47 19.18
C LYS A 1074 -1.09 17.77 19.93
N ILE A 1075 -0.72 17.87 21.21
CA ILE A 1075 -1.11 18.97 22.11
C ILE A 1075 0.04 19.96 22.31
N CYS A 1076 1.25 19.46 22.45
CA CYS A 1076 2.42 20.28 22.75
C CYS A 1076 2.76 21.21 21.59
N THR A 1077 2.99 22.48 21.92
CA THR A 1077 3.38 23.52 20.98
C THR A 1077 4.66 24.18 21.46
N LYS A 1078 5.20 25.15 20.70
CA LYS A 1078 6.33 25.98 21.16
C LYS A 1078 6.16 26.57 22.56
N ALA A 1079 4.92 26.88 22.96
CA ALA A 1079 4.66 27.44 24.29
C ALA A 1079 4.99 26.46 25.45
N ASP A 1080 5.18 25.17 25.16
CA ASP A 1080 5.44 24.12 26.13
C ASP A 1080 6.92 23.66 26.14
N GLU A 1081 7.79 24.38 25.43
CA GLU A 1081 9.21 24.05 25.28
C GLU A 1081 9.93 23.86 26.62
N GLU A 1082 9.74 24.77 27.58
CA GLU A 1082 10.35 24.71 28.92
C GLU A 1082 9.92 23.46 29.70
N ARG A 1083 8.66 23.03 29.53
CA ARG A 1083 8.15 21.80 30.17
C ARG A 1083 8.79 20.57 29.56
N MET A 1084 8.89 20.52 28.23
CA MET A 1084 9.54 19.42 27.54
C MET A 1084 11.04 19.38 27.86
N GLN A 1085 11.70 20.54 28.01
CA GLN A 1085 13.09 20.61 28.48
C GLN A 1085 13.25 20.00 29.88
N THR A 1086 12.31 20.23 30.79
CA THR A 1086 12.33 19.59 32.11
C THR A 1086 12.15 18.07 32.00
N LEU A 1087 11.32 17.60 31.07
CA LEU A 1087 11.06 16.18 30.86
C LEU A 1087 12.24 15.43 30.21
N LEU A 1088 13.13 16.12 29.49
CA LEU A 1088 14.38 15.54 28.95
C LEU A 1088 15.26 14.94 30.04
N ASP A 1089 15.25 15.53 31.23
CA ASP A 1089 16.08 15.09 32.35
C ASP A 1089 15.50 13.87 33.09
N SER A 1090 14.26 13.46 32.77
CA SER A 1090 13.57 12.33 33.43
C SER A 1090 14.36 11.02 33.35
N GLU A 1091 14.39 10.24 34.45
CA GLU A 1091 14.97 8.89 34.46
C GLU A 1091 14.21 7.89 33.58
N ASN A 1092 12.94 8.18 33.24
CA ASN A 1092 12.16 7.35 32.33
C ASN A 1092 12.55 7.59 30.88
N GLU A 1093 13.21 6.60 30.29
CA GLU A 1093 13.71 6.64 28.91
C GLU A 1093 12.62 6.92 27.87
N LEU A 1094 11.39 6.44 28.06
CA LEU A 1094 10.27 6.72 27.16
C LEU A 1094 9.89 8.21 27.20
N ALA A 1095 9.79 8.78 28.40
CA ALA A 1095 9.40 10.18 28.59
C ALA A 1095 10.48 11.14 28.07
N ALA A 1096 11.75 10.85 28.37
CA ALA A 1096 12.89 11.62 27.90
C ALA A 1096 13.02 11.57 26.36
N ASN A 1097 12.84 10.40 25.75
CA ASN A 1097 12.86 10.27 24.29
C ASN A 1097 11.68 11.01 23.62
N LEU A 1098 10.48 10.93 24.19
CA LEU A 1098 9.32 11.66 23.68
C LEU A 1098 9.53 13.17 23.76
N ALA A 1099 10.04 13.67 24.89
CA ALA A 1099 10.36 15.09 25.06
C ALA A 1099 11.37 15.57 24.01
N PHE A 1100 12.39 14.75 23.74
CA PHE A 1100 13.38 15.02 22.68
C PHE A 1100 12.72 15.10 21.30
N GLU A 1101 11.85 14.15 20.95
CA GLU A 1101 11.12 14.18 19.68
C GLU A 1101 10.23 15.43 19.55
N ILE A 1102 9.47 15.79 20.59
CA ILE A 1102 8.59 16.96 20.58
C ILE A 1102 9.40 18.25 20.40
N LEU A 1103 10.49 18.42 21.15
CA LEU A 1103 11.34 19.61 21.06
C LEU A 1103 11.96 19.78 19.67
N GLU A 1104 12.40 18.67 19.07
CA GLU A 1104 12.96 18.70 17.72
C GLU A 1104 11.89 19.00 16.67
N GLU A 1105 10.67 18.45 16.78
CA GLU A 1105 9.57 18.80 15.89
C GLU A 1105 9.23 20.29 15.99
N ILE A 1106 9.21 20.85 17.20
CA ILE A 1106 9.03 22.30 17.42
C ILE A 1106 10.15 23.09 16.75
N GLU A 1107 11.41 22.68 16.91
CA GLU A 1107 12.56 23.36 16.30
C GLU A 1107 12.49 23.32 14.76
N ILE A 1108 12.17 22.17 14.16
CA ILE A 1108 11.99 22.02 12.71
C ILE A 1108 10.85 22.90 12.20
N GLU A 1109 9.74 22.98 12.95
CA GLU A 1109 8.60 23.82 12.61
C GLU A 1109 8.98 25.31 12.60
N GLU A 1110 9.75 25.76 13.60
CA GLU A 1110 10.23 27.14 13.72
C GLU A 1110 11.24 27.52 12.62
N LEU A 1111 12.21 26.65 12.35
CA LEU A 1111 13.16 26.83 11.25
C LEU A 1111 12.46 26.88 9.89
N SER A 1112 11.32 26.22 9.77
CA SER A 1112 10.47 26.26 8.58
C SER A 1112 9.71 27.58 8.40
N LYS A 1113 9.67 28.48 9.40
CA LYS A 1113 9.01 29.79 9.30
C LYS A 1113 9.95 30.92 8.86
N THR A 1114 11.27 30.75 9.01
CA THR A 1114 12.26 31.81 8.71
C THR A 1114 12.41 32.06 7.20
N MET A 1115 12.52 33.33 6.81
CA MET A 1115 12.75 33.74 5.41
C MET A 1115 14.26 33.77 5.12
N LEU A 1116 14.71 33.06 4.07
CA LEU A 1116 16.14 32.98 3.73
C LEU A 1116 16.58 34.11 2.81
N PHE A 1117 17.81 34.58 3.04
CA PHE A 1117 18.48 35.60 2.24
C PHE A 1117 17.60 36.84 1.98
N PRO A 1118 17.08 37.52 3.02
CA PRO A 1118 16.19 38.67 2.85
C PRO A 1118 16.80 39.78 1.99
N ASP A 1119 18.14 39.94 2.02
CA ASP A 1119 18.87 40.95 1.26
C ASP A 1119 19.12 40.58 -0.22
N LEU A 1120 18.94 39.31 -0.61
CA LEU A 1120 19.14 38.81 -1.99
C LEU A 1120 17.81 38.54 -2.74
N GLN A 1121 16.67 38.62 -2.05
CA GLN A 1121 15.32 38.42 -2.60
C GLN A 1121 14.74 39.65 -3.28
#